data_AF-A0A1Y4CQG3-F1
#
_entry.id   AF-A0A1Y4CQG3-F1
#
_cell.length_a   1.000
_cell.length_b   1.000
_cell.length_c   1.000
_cell.angle_alpha   90.00
_cell.angle_beta   90.00
_cell.angle_gamma   90.00
#
_symmetry.space_group_name_H-M   'P 1'
#
loop_
_entity.id
_entity.type
_entity.pdbx_description
1 polymer ?
#
loop_
_entity_poly.entity_id
_entity_poly.type
_entity_poly.pdbx_seq_one_letter_code
_entity_poly.pdbx_strand_id
1 'polypeptide(L)'
;MPVFTLTQTVPGCGVYFNAWAIFTEVQRYYDKGFNVPDDVLLLFCDNNWGYLRRTGPLKEKNRKGGMGLYYHIDMNGGPWNDRWVNTSPIPKLREQFHLAYETGIDDLWVINVGDLKPKELPIDFILRYAWNPHNIPADKTDDYTREWAAQNFGDEYAEEIADIVSKYPKYNLWRKAEVQVAGIFSVVNHRETDRVEKLWKEVEAKAEVLKKRIPADWQDAYFQLVYYPTVASAGIANIYTATTRNHLYAKQGRPLANLYAKQAEELFEKDKRLTCYYNDTLANGKWKNMMSDIHIGYTQWSMPKQALLPSLQQVTLQDTPSLGICPEGCEATDYTDKLALPLFDALLDQTYYIDLFNRGKGNINFTATPSQTWIKVSQPSGTVKTETRLQVNIDWAAIGNGTHEACLTIKSGETNFPIGIRAVKGQAPDTKEAYFGNLSKTEFSIPAYLYNKNVPGKDAAWTELPDLGRGYACMGISPVTAPSAQPEEAPYLEYQILLPDTGTVSLCIGILPTQDVYPKRGLRIAVAIDDEIPEVIDARQGFVDTFGEYNPANLAQSPNLKPLPKQDKTIKLTGSKQLRRNEVFDNLRMLTTKLHVKKAGMHRLKLYMIDPKIVLEQLVLYPDNRYPSYFGAPAVRHQ
;
A
#
# COMPACT_ATOMS: atom_id res chain seq x y z
N MET A 1 -1.23 14.09 -25.31
CA MET A 1 -2.69 14.32 -25.43
C MET A 1 -2.90 15.62 -26.19
N PRO A 2 -3.97 15.78 -26.99
CA PRO A 2 -4.27 17.07 -27.58
C PRO A 2 -4.59 18.07 -26.46
N VAL A 3 -4.13 19.31 -26.60
CA VAL A 3 -4.65 20.44 -25.83
C VAL A 3 -6.11 20.59 -26.25
N PHE A 4 -7.04 20.19 -25.39
CA PHE A 4 -8.47 20.40 -25.65
C PHE A 4 -8.83 21.81 -25.17
N THR A 5 -9.28 22.65 -26.09
CA THR A 5 -10.04 23.86 -25.78
C THR A 5 -11.51 23.47 -25.82
N LEU A 6 -12.20 23.53 -24.67
CA LEU A 6 -13.66 23.40 -24.64
C LEU A 6 -14.24 24.79 -24.94
N THR A 7 -14.93 24.92 -26.06
CA THR A 7 -15.74 26.09 -26.40
C THR A 7 -17.18 25.64 -26.62
N GLN A 8 -18.09 26.02 -25.73
CA GLN A 8 -19.52 25.73 -25.86
C GLN A 8 -20.29 27.01 -26.23
N THR A 9 -21.14 26.92 -27.25
CA THR A 9 -21.97 28.04 -27.72
C THR A 9 -23.38 27.96 -27.14
N VAL A 10 -23.83 29.04 -26.50
CA VAL A 10 -25.26 29.29 -26.24
C VAL A 10 -25.75 30.25 -27.33
N PRO A 11 -26.63 29.83 -28.25
CA PRO A 11 -27.11 30.71 -29.32
C PRO A 11 -27.80 31.96 -28.73
N GLY A 12 -27.33 33.15 -29.12
CA GLY A 12 -28.00 34.43 -28.84
C GLY A 12 -27.42 35.32 -27.75
N CYS A 13 -26.39 34.90 -27.00
CA CYS A 13 -25.91 35.66 -25.82
C CYS A 13 -24.50 36.29 -25.92
N GLY A 14 -23.69 35.99 -26.94
CA GLY A 14 -22.36 36.60 -27.11
C GLY A 14 -21.32 36.30 -26.02
N VAL A 15 -21.64 35.43 -25.06
CA VAL A 15 -20.73 34.97 -23.98
C VAL A 15 -20.31 33.54 -24.28
N TYR A 16 -18.99 33.31 -24.31
CA TYR A 16 -18.38 32.01 -24.61
C TYR A 16 -17.71 31.45 -23.37
N PHE A 17 -18.02 30.20 -22.99
CA PHE A 17 -17.21 29.47 -22.03
C PHE A 17 -15.95 28.95 -22.74
N ASN A 18 -14.78 29.27 -22.20
CA ASN A 18 -13.49 28.80 -22.69
C ASN A 18 -12.71 28.19 -21.52
N ALA A 19 -12.04 27.07 -21.74
CA ALA A 19 -11.13 26.46 -20.76
C ALA A 19 -9.77 26.15 -21.38
N TRP A 20 -8.71 26.30 -20.60
CA TRP A 20 -7.34 25.95 -20.98
C TRP A 20 -6.76 24.92 -20.01
N ALA A 21 -6.40 23.74 -20.51
CA ALA A 21 -5.74 22.69 -19.74
C ALA A 21 -4.29 23.08 -19.37
N ILE A 22 -4.04 23.29 -18.07
CA ILE A 22 -2.73 23.57 -17.49
C ILE A 22 -2.07 22.22 -17.17
N PHE A 23 -1.70 21.49 -18.22
CA PHE A 23 -1.17 20.15 -18.14
C PHE A 23 0.27 20.07 -18.67
N THR A 24 1.09 19.22 -18.05
CA THR A 24 2.45 18.82 -18.51
C THR A 24 3.33 20.01 -18.91
N GLU A 25 3.58 20.22 -20.21
CA GLU A 25 4.37 21.33 -20.73
C GLU A 25 3.70 22.69 -20.59
N VAL A 26 2.38 22.77 -20.76
CA VAL A 26 1.61 24.01 -20.59
C VAL A 26 1.72 24.50 -19.16
N GLN A 27 1.69 23.58 -18.20
CA GLN A 27 1.91 23.89 -16.81
C GLN A 27 3.29 24.53 -16.56
N ARG A 28 4.34 24.06 -17.24
CA ARG A 28 5.67 24.69 -17.16
C ARG A 28 5.69 26.09 -17.76
N TYR A 29 4.95 26.33 -18.85
CA TYR A 29 4.82 27.67 -19.43
C TYR A 29 4.09 28.60 -18.47
N TYR A 30 2.98 28.12 -17.87
CA TYR A 30 2.23 28.86 -16.87
C TYR A 30 3.09 29.21 -15.65
N ASP A 31 3.88 28.26 -15.13
CA ASP A 31 4.81 28.49 -14.01
C ASP A 31 5.91 29.52 -14.35
N LYS A 32 6.23 29.72 -15.64
CA LYS A 32 7.17 30.75 -16.15
C LYS A 32 6.52 32.11 -16.44
N GLY A 33 5.21 32.24 -16.26
CA GLY A 33 4.48 33.49 -16.50
C GLY A 33 3.75 33.56 -17.84
N PHE A 34 3.51 32.42 -18.50
CA PHE A 34 2.54 32.36 -19.61
C PHE A 34 1.17 32.86 -19.10
N ASN A 35 0.68 33.92 -19.73
CA ASN A 35 -0.54 34.59 -19.32
C ASN A 35 -1.74 33.99 -20.05
N VAL A 36 -2.76 33.57 -19.30
CA VAL A 36 -4.04 33.10 -19.85
C VAL A 36 -5.07 34.20 -19.63
N PRO A 37 -5.85 34.63 -20.66
CA PRO A 37 -6.83 35.71 -20.52
C PRO A 37 -7.78 35.51 -19.34
N ASP A 38 -8.04 36.54 -18.53
CA ASP A 38 -8.71 36.48 -17.21
C ASP A 38 -10.06 35.73 -17.21
N ASP A 39 -10.78 35.74 -18.32
CA ASP A 39 -12.10 35.15 -18.54
C ASP A 39 -12.08 33.66 -18.96
N VAL A 40 -10.91 33.07 -19.20
CA VAL A 40 -10.75 31.65 -19.54
C VAL A 40 -10.65 30.81 -18.27
N LEU A 41 -11.25 29.62 -18.20
CA LEU A 41 -11.07 28.73 -17.05
C LEU A 41 -9.68 28.08 -17.07
N LEU A 42 -8.96 28.08 -15.94
CA LEU A 42 -7.71 27.30 -15.78
C LEU A 42 -8.05 25.88 -15.35
N LEU A 43 -7.87 24.90 -16.24
CA LEU A 43 -8.17 23.50 -15.95
C LEU A 43 -6.90 22.77 -15.51
N PHE A 44 -6.72 22.59 -14.20
CA PHE A 44 -5.62 21.83 -13.60
C PHE A 44 -5.87 20.33 -13.73
N CYS A 45 -4.82 19.51 -13.63
CA CYS A 45 -4.96 18.06 -13.72
C CYS A 45 -4.23 17.31 -12.61
N ASP A 46 -4.67 16.07 -12.39
CA ASP A 46 -3.92 15.09 -11.61
C ASP A 46 -2.72 14.53 -12.38
N ASN A 47 -2.04 13.55 -11.79
CA ASN A 47 -0.91 12.85 -12.36
C ASN A 47 -1.29 11.63 -13.21
N ASN A 48 -2.54 11.58 -13.70
CA ASN A 48 -3.19 10.43 -14.33
C ASN A 48 -3.50 9.24 -13.41
N TRP A 49 -3.10 9.28 -12.13
CA TRP A 49 -3.29 8.20 -11.15
C TRP A 49 -4.02 8.71 -9.89
N GLY A 50 -4.75 9.82 -10.04
CA GLY A 50 -5.57 10.40 -8.99
C GLY A 50 -4.77 11.06 -7.87
N TYR A 51 -3.66 11.73 -8.20
CA TYR A 51 -3.01 12.68 -7.31
C TYR A 51 -2.85 14.03 -8.00
N LEU A 52 -3.43 15.08 -7.42
CA LEU A 52 -3.36 16.45 -7.92
C LEU A 52 -1.92 16.89 -8.12
N ARG A 53 -1.59 17.49 -9.28
CA ARG A 53 -0.23 17.98 -9.55
C ARG A 53 0.01 19.38 -9.00
N ARG A 54 -1.01 20.22 -8.95
CA ARG A 54 -0.98 21.57 -8.39
C ARG A 54 -2.29 21.89 -7.70
N THR A 55 -2.20 22.73 -6.68
CA THR A 55 -3.36 23.39 -6.08
C THR A 55 -3.62 24.75 -6.74
N GLY A 56 -4.82 25.30 -6.54
CA GLY A 56 -5.18 26.62 -7.02
C GLY A 56 -4.18 27.68 -6.53
N PRO A 57 -3.47 28.38 -7.44
CA PRO A 57 -2.53 29.42 -7.05
C PRO A 57 -3.28 30.59 -6.41
N LEU A 58 -2.78 31.12 -5.28
CA LEU A 58 -3.42 32.23 -4.57
C LEU A 58 -3.66 33.47 -5.46
N LYS A 59 -2.79 33.71 -6.44
CA LYS A 59 -2.92 34.82 -7.40
C LYS A 59 -4.14 34.68 -8.34
N GLU A 60 -4.65 33.46 -8.52
CA GLU A 60 -5.79 33.16 -9.41
C GLU A 60 -7.11 33.03 -8.65
N LYS A 61 -7.11 33.15 -7.31
CA LYS A 61 -8.29 32.88 -6.46
C LYS A 61 -9.54 33.66 -6.87
N ASN A 62 -9.37 34.86 -7.44
CA ASN A 62 -10.47 35.75 -7.86
C ASN A 62 -10.52 35.94 -9.39
N ARG A 63 -9.88 35.06 -10.15
CA ARG A 63 -9.86 35.12 -11.62
C ARG A 63 -11.27 34.95 -12.17
N LYS A 64 -11.66 35.76 -13.17
CA LYS A 64 -13.05 35.76 -13.70
C LYS A 64 -13.49 34.44 -14.33
N GLY A 65 -12.59 33.76 -15.03
CA GLY A 65 -12.86 32.47 -15.66
C GLY A 65 -12.84 31.29 -14.69
N GLY A 66 -12.44 31.50 -13.43
CA GLY A 66 -12.38 30.44 -12.44
C GLY A 66 -11.26 29.41 -12.65
N MET A 67 -11.28 28.37 -11.83
CA MET A 67 -10.35 27.23 -11.86
C MET A 67 -11.11 25.90 -11.80
N GLY A 68 -10.69 24.95 -12.63
CA GLY A 68 -11.28 23.62 -12.69
C GLY A 68 -10.26 22.49 -12.59
N LEU A 69 -10.78 21.28 -12.49
CA LEU A 69 -10.01 20.04 -12.34
C LEU A 69 -10.37 19.04 -13.44
N TYR A 70 -9.34 18.44 -14.04
CA TYR A 70 -9.42 17.20 -14.81
C TYR A 70 -8.76 16.06 -14.01
N TYR A 71 -9.52 15.04 -13.65
CA TYR A 71 -9.08 13.98 -12.73
C TYR A 71 -9.35 12.58 -13.30
N HIS A 72 -8.52 11.60 -12.93
CA HIS A 72 -8.64 10.23 -13.43
C HIS A 72 -9.08 9.26 -12.32
N ILE A 73 -10.14 8.49 -12.61
CA ILE A 73 -10.45 7.21 -11.92
C ILE A 73 -10.34 6.01 -12.87
N ASP A 74 -9.81 6.26 -14.07
CA ASP A 74 -9.46 5.31 -15.13
C ASP A 74 -8.34 5.94 -15.98
N MET A 75 -7.39 5.14 -16.47
CA MET A 75 -6.27 5.64 -17.26
C MET A 75 -5.81 4.69 -18.37
N ASN A 76 -5.87 5.21 -19.60
CA ASN A 76 -5.19 4.64 -20.76
C ASN A 76 -3.93 5.47 -21.11
N GLY A 77 -2.83 5.21 -20.42
CA GLY A 77 -1.57 5.90 -20.66
C GLY A 77 -0.61 5.85 -19.47
N GLY A 78 0.38 6.75 -19.48
CA GLY A 78 1.46 6.76 -18.48
C GLY A 78 1.00 7.22 -17.09
N PRO A 79 1.67 6.77 -16.00
CA PRO A 79 2.84 5.87 -15.98
C PRO A 79 2.53 4.41 -16.32
N TRP A 80 1.28 3.98 -16.18
CA TRP A 80 0.79 2.65 -16.56
C TRP A 80 -0.73 2.67 -16.71
N ASN A 81 -1.29 1.73 -17.48
CA ASN A 81 -2.73 1.57 -17.57
C ASN A 81 -3.36 1.17 -16.23
N ASP A 82 -4.59 1.62 -16.03
CA ASP A 82 -5.51 1.28 -14.93
C ASP A 82 -6.93 1.42 -15.47
N ARG A 83 -7.50 0.33 -15.99
CA ARG A 83 -8.69 0.40 -16.88
C ARG A 83 -9.80 -0.54 -16.45
N TRP A 84 -9.45 -1.66 -15.84
CA TRP A 84 -10.38 -2.78 -15.73
C TRP A 84 -11.50 -2.61 -14.69
N VAL A 85 -11.15 -2.50 -13.41
CA VAL A 85 -12.12 -2.37 -12.30
C VAL A 85 -11.80 -1.16 -11.44
N ASN A 86 -12.67 -0.81 -10.50
CA ASN A 86 -12.43 0.31 -9.61
C ASN A 86 -11.18 0.09 -8.73
N THR A 87 -10.28 1.09 -8.75
CA THR A 87 -9.07 1.16 -7.93
C THR A 87 -8.99 2.48 -7.14
N SER A 88 -10.12 3.21 -7.03
CA SER A 88 -10.24 4.52 -6.40
C SER A 88 -11.12 4.45 -5.13
N PRO A 89 -10.53 4.27 -3.94
CA PRO A 89 -11.25 4.26 -2.67
C PRO A 89 -11.83 5.64 -2.34
N ILE A 90 -13.00 5.65 -1.68
CA ILE A 90 -13.69 6.88 -1.28
C ILE A 90 -12.81 7.81 -0.41
N PRO A 91 -12.06 7.33 0.60
CA PRO A 91 -11.19 8.20 1.39
C PRO A 91 -10.14 8.95 0.58
N LYS A 92 -9.56 8.29 -0.46
CA LYS A 92 -8.59 8.93 -1.37
C LYS A 92 -9.25 10.00 -2.23
N LEU A 93 -10.43 9.70 -2.79
CA LEU A 93 -11.17 10.68 -3.57
C LEU A 93 -11.51 11.88 -2.69
N ARG A 94 -12.06 11.66 -1.50
CA ARG A 94 -12.37 12.74 -0.55
C ARG A 94 -11.15 13.62 -0.29
N GLU A 95 -9.99 13.04 0.01
CA GLU A 95 -8.78 13.80 0.32
C GLU A 95 -8.31 14.67 -0.86
N GLN A 96 -8.29 14.12 -2.08
CA GLN A 96 -7.88 14.85 -3.27
C GLN A 96 -8.89 15.93 -3.70
N PHE A 97 -10.18 15.64 -3.68
CA PHE A 97 -11.22 16.61 -4.03
C PHE A 97 -11.40 17.69 -2.96
N HIS A 98 -11.20 17.36 -1.68
CA HIS A 98 -11.12 18.36 -0.61
C HIS A 98 -9.97 19.33 -0.85
N LEU A 99 -8.79 18.83 -1.24
CA LEU A 99 -7.64 19.68 -1.56
C LEU A 99 -7.91 20.60 -2.77
N ALA A 100 -8.56 20.09 -3.82
CA ALA A 100 -8.97 20.91 -4.97
C ALA A 100 -9.92 22.03 -4.52
N TYR A 101 -11.00 21.66 -3.83
CA TYR A 101 -12.05 22.56 -3.37
C TYR A 101 -11.51 23.67 -2.45
N GLU A 102 -10.78 23.31 -1.38
CA GLU A 102 -10.26 24.28 -0.42
C GLU A 102 -9.24 25.25 -1.04
N THR A 103 -8.64 24.89 -2.17
CA THR A 103 -7.69 25.75 -2.88
C THR A 103 -8.33 26.56 -4.02
N GLY A 104 -9.66 26.51 -4.14
CA GLY A 104 -10.45 27.27 -5.12
C GLY A 104 -10.51 26.65 -6.51
N ILE A 105 -10.18 25.36 -6.64
CA ILE A 105 -10.42 24.61 -7.89
C ILE A 105 -11.81 24.00 -7.79
N ASP A 106 -12.86 24.79 -8.00
CA ASP A 106 -14.26 24.44 -7.70
C ASP A 106 -15.29 24.88 -8.75
N ASP A 107 -14.88 25.53 -9.86
CA ASP A 107 -15.81 25.98 -10.90
C ASP A 107 -16.22 24.86 -11.90
N LEU A 108 -15.31 23.92 -12.19
CA LEU A 108 -15.56 22.81 -13.13
C LEU A 108 -14.73 21.59 -12.78
N TRP A 109 -15.36 20.45 -12.52
CA TRP A 109 -14.67 19.15 -12.42
C TRP A 109 -15.07 18.23 -13.57
N VAL A 110 -14.07 17.76 -14.33
CA VAL A 110 -14.21 16.80 -15.42
C VAL A 110 -13.46 15.53 -15.04
N ILE A 111 -14.13 14.39 -15.09
CA ILE A 111 -13.57 13.12 -14.62
C ILE A 111 -13.43 12.16 -15.78
N ASN A 112 -12.24 11.61 -15.97
CA ASN A 112 -12.06 10.45 -16.81
C ASN A 112 -12.51 9.20 -16.06
N VAL A 113 -13.63 8.63 -16.51
CA VAL A 113 -14.28 7.46 -15.92
C VAL A 113 -14.10 6.19 -16.77
N GLY A 114 -13.27 6.25 -17.81
CA GLY A 114 -13.10 5.16 -18.77
C GLY A 114 -14.43 4.80 -19.44
N ASP A 115 -14.77 3.51 -19.38
CA ASP A 115 -16.00 2.94 -19.94
C ASP A 115 -17.27 3.19 -19.08
N LEU A 116 -17.19 4.08 -18.08
CA LEU A 116 -18.21 4.36 -17.05
C LEU A 116 -18.39 3.17 -16.08
N LYS A 117 -18.69 1.97 -16.58
CA LYS A 117 -18.70 0.75 -15.78
C LYS A 117 -17.27 0.19 -15.67
N PRO A 118 -16.88 -0.43 -14.54
CA PRO A 118 -17.61 -0.62 -13.28
C PRO A 118 -17.15 0.40 -12.23
N LYS A 119 -17.27 1.71 -12.53
CA LYS A 119 -16.83 2.81 -11.66
C LYS A 119 -18.02 3.57 -11.03
N GLU A 120 -19.18 2.93 -10.85
CA GLU A 120 -20.41 3.57 -10.40
C GLU A 120 -20.28 4.22 -9.01
N LEU A 121 -19.70 3.51 -8.03
CA LEU A 121 -19.49 4.04 -6.67
C LEU A 121 -18.61 5.30 -6.65
N PRO A 122 -17.38 5.32 -7.23
CA PRO A 122 -16.58 6.54 -7.25
C PRO A 122 -17.20 7.65 -8.10
N ILE A 123 -17.94 7.35 -9.17
CA ILE A 123 -18.68 8.37 -9.94
C ILE A 123 -19.75 9.04 -9.06
N ASP A 124 -20.59 8.25 -8.37
CA ASP A 124 -21.63 8.77 -7.47
C ASP A 124 -21.01 9.64 -6.37
N PHE A 125 -19.90 9.19 -5.79
CA PHE A 125 -19.19 9.95 -4.76
C PHE A 125 -18.71 11.29 -5.27
N ILE A 126 -18.04 11.32 -6.42
CA ILE A 126 -17.50 12.57 -6.96
C ILE A 126 -18.62 13.56 -7.25
N LEU A 127 -19.75 13.11 -7.81
CA LEU A 127 -20.90 13.97 -8.09
C LEU A 127 -21.54 14.52 -6.82
N ARG A 128 -21.72 13.69 -5.78
CA ARG A 128 -22.25 14.13 -4.48
C ARG A 128 -21.31 15.06 -3.75
N TYR A 129 -20.00 14.78 -3.80
CA TYR A 129 -18.98 15.62 -3.20
C TYR A 129 -18.89 16.97 -3.91
N ALA A 130 -18.97 17.00 -5.25
CA ALA A 130 -19.01 18.24 -6.03
C ALA A 130 -20.23 19.11 -5.69
N TRP A 131 -21.37 18.47 -5.39
CA TRP A 131 -22.59 19.18 -5.00
C TRP A 131 -22.46 19.88 -3.65
N ASN A 132 -21.93 19.18 -2.64
CA ASN A 132 -21.68 19.77 -1.32
C ASN A 132 -20.56 19.05 -0.56
N PRO A 133 -19.31 19.54 -0.64
CA PRO A 133 -18.15 18.96 0.06
C PRO A 133 -18.30 18.93 1.59
N HIS A 134 -19.04 19.86 2.18
CA HIS A 134 -19.18 19.97 3.64
C HIS A 134 -20.03 18.87 4.25
N ASN A 135 -20.85 18.18 3.45
CA ASN A 135 -21.66 17.06 3.93
C ASN A 135 -20.86 15.77 4.14
N ILE A 136 -19.64 15.69 3.58
CA ILE A 136 -18.82 14.48 3.64
C ILE A 136 -17.41 14.82 4.18
N PRO A 137 -17.29 15.21 5.47
CA PRO A 137 -15.99 15.36 6.11
C PRO A 137 -15.25 14.01 6.17
N ALA A 138 -13.96 14.06 6.53
CA ALA A 138 -13.08 12.89 6.43
C ALA A 138 -13.54 11.69 7.28
N ASP A 139 -14.20 11.93 8.41
CA ASP A 139 -14.76 10.93 9.32
C ASP A 139 -16.15 10.41 8.88
N LYS A 140 -16.64 10.83 7.71
CA LYS A 140 -17.97 10.47 7.16
C LYS A 140 -17.92 9.71 5.84
N THR A 141 -16.73 9.29 5.39
CA THR A 141 -16.60 8.49 4.16
C THR A 141 -17.25 7.11 4.27
N ASP A 142 -17.26 6.53 5.47
CA ASP A 142 -17.90 5.25 5.73
C ASP A 142 -19.42 5.39 5.80
N ASP A 143 -19.91 6.46 6.43
CA ASP A 143 -21.34 6.81 6.47
C ASP A 143 -21.87 6.97 5.05
N TYR A 144 -21.16 7.72 4.21
CA TYR A 144 -21.46 7.86 2.78
C TYR A 144 -21.56 6.50 2.07
N THR A 145 -20.60 5.61 2.30
CA THR A 145 -20.56 4.31 1.60
C THR A 145 -21.72 3.41 2.05
N ARG A 146 -22.11 3.47 3.32
CA ARG A 146 -23.32 2.79 3.84
C ARG A 146 -24.61 3.37 3.26
N GLU A 147 -24.71 4.69 3.15
CA GLU A 147 -25.86 5.35 2.51
C GLU A 147 -26.01 4.94 1.04
N TRP A 148 -24.90 4.91 0.28
CA TRP A 148 -24.91 4.41 -1.10
C TRP A 148 -25.37 2.95 -1.16
N ALA A 149 -24.88 2.09 -0.26
CA ALA A 149 -25.27 0.69 -0.22
C ALA A 149 -26.78 0.53 0.11
N ALA A 150 -27.27 1.26 1.11
CA ALA A 150 -28.68 1.28 1.50
C ALA A 150 -29.59 1.78 0.36
N GLN A 151 -29.17 2.80 -0.39
CA GLN A 151 -29.92 3.29 -1.53
C GLN A 151 -30.10 2.23 -2.63
N ASN A 152 -29.10 1.37 -2.84
CA ASN A 152 -29.11 0.37 -3.91
C ASN A 152 -29.70 -0.98 -3.49
N PHE A 153 -29.58 -1.34 -2.20
CA PHE A 153 -29.91 -2.69 -1.70
C PHE A 153 -30.72 -2.71 -0.40
N GLY A 154 -31.15 -1.55 0.11
CA GLY A 154 -31.88 -1.44 1.37
C GLY A 154 -30.99 -1.56 2.61
N ASP A 155 -31.53 -1.12 3.75
CA ASP A 155 -30.80 -1.02 5.02
C ASP A 155 -30.28 -2.37 5.55
N GLU A 156 -30.99 -3.46 5.26
CA GLU A 156 -30.65 -4.81 5.74
C GLU A 156 -29.24 -5.26 5.29
N TYR A 157 -28.83 -4.89 4.08
CA TYR A 157 -27.55 -5.34 3.49
C TYR A 157 -26.48 -4.24 3.45
N ALA A 158 -26.84 -3.01 3.86
CA ALA A 158 -26.03 -1.82 3.64
C ALA A 158 -24.64 -1.91 4.29
N GLU A 159 -24.56 -2.37 5.54
CA GLU A 159 -23.29 -2.48 6.28
C GLU A 159 -22.33 -3.50 5.64
N GLU A 160 -22.83 -4.69 5.31
CA GLU A 160 -22.02 -5.75 4.70
C GLU A 160 -21.57 -5.37 3.28
N ILE A 161 -22.44 -4.73 2.48
CA ILE A 161 -22.08 -4.25 1.14
C ILE A 161 -21.06 -3.13 1.23
N ALA A 162 -21.24 -2.16 2.13
CA ALA A 162 -20.31 -1.06 2.33
C ALA A 162 -18.91 -1.57 2.71
N ASP A 163 -18.83 -2.55 3.62
CA ASP A 163 -17.58 -3.22 3.99
C ASP A 163 -16.88 -3.90 2.80
N ILE A 164 -17.64 -4.55 1.92
CA ILE A 164 -17.09 -5.22 0.73
C ILE A 164 -16.56 -4.18 -0.27
N VAL A 165 -17.38 -3.17 -0.60
CA VAL A 165 -17.06 -2.19 -1.66
C VAL A 165 -16.05 -1.13 -1.24
N SER A 166 -15.79 -0.93 0.06
CA SER A 166 -14.66 -0.14 0.55
C SER A 166 -13.33 -0.91 0.47
N LYS A 167 -13.35 -2.22 0.71
CA LYS A 167 -12.14 -3.06 0.79
C LYS A 167 -11.51 -3.39 -0.55
N TYR A 168 -12.27 -3.87 -1.54
CA TYR A 168 -11.64 -4.27 -2.81
C TYR A 168 -10.90 -3.13 -3.52
N PRO A 169 -11.40 -1.87 -3.61
CA PRO A 169 -10.64 -0.81 -4.25
C PRO A 169 -9.44 -0.39 -3.41
N LYS A 170 -9.52 -0.48 -2.08
CA LYS A 170 -8.38 -0.25 -1.17
C LYS A 170 -7.25 -1.24 -1.44
N TYR A 171 -7.59 -2.52 -1.55
CA TYR A 171 -6.60 -3.56 -1.83
C TYR A 171 -6.07 -3.46 -3.27
N ASN A 172 -6.91 -3.10 -4.24
CA ASN A 172 -6.48 -2.77 -5.60
C ASN A 172 -5.53 -1.56 -5.62
N LEU A 173 -5.70 -0.59 -4.72
CA LEU A 173 -4.80 0.55 -4.64
C LEU A 173 -3.45 0.19 -3.99
N TRP A 174 -3.38 -0.85 -3.15
CA TRP A 174 -2.08 -1.43 -2.77
C TRP A 174 -1.36 -1.96 -4.01
N ARG A 175 -2.09 -2.67 -4.87
CA ARG A 175 -1.51 -3.16 -6.12
C ARG A 175 -2.54 -3.41 -7.22
N LYS A 176 -2.60 -2.49 -8.19
CA LYS A 176 -3.51 -2.60 -9.33
C LYS A 176 -3.15 -3.82 -10.19
N ALA A 177 -4.17 -4.44 -10.78
CA ALA A 177 -4.04 -5.67 -11.56
C ALA A 177 -2.94 -5.57 -12.64
N GLU A 178 -2.94 -4.47 -13.38
CA GLU A 178 -2.08 -4.20 -14.53
C GLU A 178 -0.60 -4.01 -14.13
N VAL A 179 -0.31 -3.67 -12.87
CA VAL A 179 1.06 -3.52 -12.36
C VAL A 179 1.51 -4.70 -11.50
N GLN A 180 0.67 -5.70 -11.26
CA GLN A 180 1.06 -6.89 -10.51
C GLN A 180 2.16 -7.70 -11.22
N VAL A 181 3.07 -8.25 -10.43
CA VAL A 181 4.10 -9.22 -10.83
C VAL A 181 4.34 -10.19 -9.68
N ALA A 182 4.86 -11.39 -9.99
CA ALA A 182 5.28 -12.32 -8.95
C ALA A 182 6.43 -11.73 -8.12
N GLY A 183 6.45 -12.02 -6.81
CA GLY A 183 7.49 -11.56 -5.88
C GLY A 183 7.27 -10.20 -5.23
N ILE A 184 6.10 -9.56 -5.42
CA ILE A 184 5.79 -8.28 -4.75
C ILE A 184 5.63 -8.46 -3.24
N PHE A 185 4.84 -9.44 -2.82
CA PHE A 185 4.63 -9.79 -1.42
C PHE A 185 5.55 -10.94 -1.04
N SER A 186 6.25 -10.81 0.09
CA SER A 186 7.21 -11.82 0.55
C SER A 186 6.50 -13.07 1.08
N VAL A 187 6.97 -14.24 0.64
CA VAL A 187 6.48 -15.54 1.14
C VAL A 187 7.10 -15.89 2.49
N VAL A 188 8.32 -15.41 2.76
CA VAL A 188 9.11 -15.86 3.92
C VAL A 188 9.24 -14.78 5.00
N ASN A 189 9.04 -13.51 4.66
CA ASN A 189 9.19 -12.41 5.60
C ASN A 189 7.84 -11.93 6.12
N HIS A 190 7.72 -11.79 7.44
CA HIS A 190 6.58 -11.17 8.11
C HIS A 190 5.20 -11.78 7.76
N ARG A 191 5.19 -13.03 7.30
CA ARG A 191 3.99 -13.75 6.84
C ARG A 191 3.16 -12.91 5.85
N GLU A 192 3.84 -12.14 5.01
CA GLU A 192 3.21 -11.07 4.24
C GLU A 192 2.19 -11.61 3.23
N THR A 193 2.54 -12.61 2.43
CA THR A 193 1.58 -13.26 1.52
C THR A 193 0.41 -13.90 2.27
N ASP A 194 0.66 -14.57 3.39
CA ASP A 194 -0.40 -15.20 4.20
C ASP A 194 -1.40 -14.15 4.72
N ARG A 195 -0.91 -12.99 5.18
CA ARG A 195 -1.77 -11.88 5.64
C ARG A 195 -2.57 -11.26 4.49
N VAL A 196 -1.92 -10.96 3.37
CA VAL A 196 -2.60 -10.36 2.20
C VAL A 196 -3.64 -11.31 1.60
N GLU A 197 -3.29 -12.58 1.43
CA GLU A 197 -4.20 -13.61 0.93
C GLU A 197 -5.40 -13.80 1.87
N LYS A 198 -5.18 -13.78 3.19
CA LYS A 198 -6.27 -13.85 4.17
C LYS A 198 -7.28 -12.71 3.99
N LEU A 199 -6.80 -11.48 3.83
CA LEU A 199 -7.67 -10.31 3.63
C LEU A 199 -8.51 -10.42 2.34
N TRP A 200 -7.91 -10.90 1.25
CA TRP A 200 -8.65 -11.17 0.00
C TRP A 200 -9.67 -12.30 0.15
N LYS A 201 -9.31 -13.40 0.82
CA LYS A 201 -10.23 -14.52 1.08
C LYS A 201 -11.41 -14.11 1.95
N GLU A 202 -11.19 -13.27 2.95
CA GLU A 202 -12.24 -12.79 3.83
C GLU A 202 -13.27 -11.93 3.07
N VAL A 203 -12.82 -10.99 2.24
CA VAL A 203 -13.73 -10.14 1.45
C VAL A 203 -14.44 -10.94 0.33
N GLU A 204 -13.75 -11.88 -0.31
CA GLU A 204 -14.35 -12.80 -1.29
C GLU A 204 -15.43 -13.67 -0.62
N ALA A 205 -15.14 -14.25 0.55
CA ALA A 205 -16.10 -15.08 1.28
C ALA A 205 -17.34 -14.29 1.73
N LYS A 206 -17.16 -13.04 2.20
CA LYS A 206 -18.27 -12.14 2.51
C LYS A 206 -19.15 -11.90 1.28
N ALA A 207 -18.54 -11.62 0.12
CA ALA A 207 -19.28 -11.41 -1.12
C ALA A 207 -20.05 -12.67 -1.57
N GLU A 208 -19.47 -13.86 -1.42
CA GLU A 208 -20.12 -15.15 -1.74
C GLU A 208 -21.28 -15.49 -0.80
N VAL A 209 -21.11 -15.26 0.50
CA VAL A 209 -22.15 -15.52 1.50
C VAL A 209 -23.33 -14.58 1.29
N LEU A 210 -23.06 -13.28 1.13
CA LEU A 210 -24.09 -12.28 0.95
C LEU A 210 -24.85 -12.48 -0.38
N LYS A 211 -24.18 -12.91 -1.45
CA LYS A 211 -24.83 -13.26 -2.73
C LYS A 211 -26.02 -14.21 -2.55
N LYS A 212 -25.94 -15.17 -1.63
CA LYS A 212 -27.01 -16.16 -1.39
C LYS A 212 -28.22 -15.58 -0.65
N ARG A 213 -28.07 -14.43 0.01
CA ARG A 213 -29.08 -13.74 0.80
C ARG A 213 -29.78 -12.63 0.02
N ILE A 214 -29.10 -12.04 -0.96
CA ILE A 214 -29.69 -11.00 -1.82
C ILE A 214 -30.92 -11.54 -2.56
N PRO A 215 -32.06 -10.83 -2.56
CA PRO A 215 -33.26 -11.20 -3.32
C PRO A 215 -32.97 -11.45 -4.81
N ALA A 216 -33.71 -12.39 -5.43
CA ALA A 216 -33.49 -12.79 -6.81
C ALA A 216 -33.50 -11.61 -7.79
N ASP A 217 -34.43 -10.66 -7.60
CA ASP A 217 -34.59 -9.48 -8.45
C ASP A 217 -33.40 -8.49 -8.37
N TRP A 218 -32.56 -8.59 -7.34
CA TRP A 218 -31.40 -7.72 -7.13
C TRP A 218 -30.06 -8.41 -7.45
N GLN A 219 -30.09 -9.70 -7.84
CA GLN A 219 -28.88 -10.48 -8.12
C GLN A 219 -28.01 -9.87 -9.21
N ASP A 220 -28.60 -9.34 -10.28
CA ASP A 220 -27.85 -8.71 -11.36
C ASP A 220 -27.15 -7.41 -10.90
N ALA A 221 -27.80 -6.62 -10.04
CA ALA A 221 -27.22 -5.40 -9.47
C ALA A 221 -26.10 -5.75 -8.48
N TYR A 222 -26.34 -6.72 -7.60
CA TYR A 222 -25.34 -7.19 -6.66
C TYR A 222 -24.13 -7.79 -7.39
N PHE A 223 -24.37 -8.56 -8.44
CA PHE A 223 -23.31 -9.17 -9.22
C PHE A 223 -22.39 -8.10 -9.82
N GLN A 224 -22.97 -7.07 -10.45
CA GLN A 224 -22.19 -6.08 -11.19
C GLN A 224 -21.53 -5.02 -10.29
N LEU A 225 -22.18 -4.62 -9.19
CA LEU A 225 -21.73 -3.53 -8.33
C LEU A 225 -20.84 -3.99 -7.17
N VAL A 226 -21.01 -5.23 -6.70
CA VAL A 226 -20.37 -5.73 -5.47
C VAL A 226 -19.55 -6.98 -5.77
N TYR A 227 -20.19 -8.03 -6.26
CA TYR A 227 -19.59 -9.37 -6.34
C TYR A 227 -18.46 -9.45 -7.36
N TYR A 228 -18.72 -9.11 -8.63
CA TYR A 228 -17.74 -9.21 -9.71
C TYR A 228 -16.45 -8.43 -9.40
N PRO A 229 -16.49 -7.11 -9.12
CA PRO A 229 -15.26 -6.36 -8.88
C PRO A 229 -14.49 -6.89 -7.66
N THR A 230 -15.17 -7.38 -6.63
CA THR A 230 -14.53 -7.98 -5.45
C THR A 230 -13.85 -9.31 -5.76
N VAL A 231 -14.61 -10.27 -6.31
CA VAL A 231 -14.15 -11.64 -6.53
C VAL A 231 -13.10 -11.70 -7.64
N ALA A 232 -13.27 -10.90 -8.71
CA ALA A 232 -12.30 -10.85 -9.79
C ALA A 232 -10.97 -10.23 -9.31
N SER A 233 -11.01 -9.12 -8.56
CA SER A 233 -9.81 -8.50 -7.98
C SER A 233 -9.04 -9.46 -7.05
N ALA A 234 -9.78 -10.19 -6.18
CA ALA A 234 -9.20 -11.23 -5.34
C ALA A 234 -8.56 -12.34 -6.18
N GLY A 235 -9.21 -12.75 -7.26
CA GLY A 235 -8.69 -13.72 -8.23
C GLY A 235 -7.34 -13.32 -8.79
N ILE A 236 -7.19 -12.09 -9.28
CA ILE A 236 -5.92 -11.59 -9.83
C ILE A 236 -4.82 -11.56 -8.76
N ALA A 237 -5.09 -10.99 -7.59
CA ALA A 237 -4.12 -10.96 -6.49
C ALA A 237 -3.65 -12.37 -6.10
N ASN A 238 -4.57 -13.34 -6.10
CA ASN A 238 -4.27 -14.73 -5.77
C ASN A 238 -3.54 -15.48 -6.90
N ILE A 239 -3.73 -15.12 -8.18
CA ILE A 239 -2.91 -15.64 -9.29
C ILE A 239 -1.44 -15.30 -9.03
N TYR A 240 -1.13 -14.02 -8.79
CA TYR A 240 0.26 -13.58 -8.58
C TYR A 240 0.84 -14.10 -7.25
N THR A 241 0.03 -14.24 -6.21
CA THR A 241 0.46 -14.87 -4.95
C THR A 241 0.79 -16.35 -5.16
N ALA A 242 -0.05 -17.09 -5.89
CA ALA A 242 0.20 -18.49 -6.24
C ALA A 242 1.45 -18.63 -7.14
N THR A 243 1.62 -17.78 -8.15
CA THR A 243 2.85 -17.74 -8.97
C THR A 243 4.08 -17.47 -8.11
N THR A 244 4.00 -16.54 -7.16
CA THR A 244 5.13 -16.21 -6.25
C THR A 244 5.54 -17.43 -5.42
N ARG A 245 4.57 -18.12 -4.80
CA ARG A 245 4.84 -19.36 -4.07
C ARG A 245 5.33 -20.46 -5.00
N ASN A 246 4.77 -20.62 -6.19
CA ASN A 246 5.24 -21.57 -7.19
C ASN A 246 6.72 -21.38 -7.53
N HIS A 247 7.15 -20.16 -7.85
CA HIS A 247 8.55 -19.87 -8.20
C HIS A 247 9.51 -20.17 -7.05
N LEU A 248 9.17 -19.71 -5.84
CA LEU A 248 10.01 -19.97 -4.66
C LEU A 248 10.06 -21.46 -4.36
N TYR A 249 8.91 -22.13 -4.34
CA TYR A 249 8.81 -23.53 -3.91
C TYR A 249 9.47 -24.45 -4.95
N ALA A 250 9.39 -24.11 -6.24
CA ALA A 250 10.10 -24.83 -7.28
C ALA A 250 11.62 -24.70 -7.14
N LYS A 251 12.13 -23.49 -6.85
CA LYS A 251 13.55 -23.26 -6.52
C LYS A 251 14.01 -24.08 -5.30
N GLN A 252 13.12 -24.32 -4.35
CA GLN A 252 13.37 -25.14 -3.15
C GLN A 252 13.18 -26.65 -3.39
N GLY A 253 12.67 -27.07 -4.55
CA GLY A 253 12.33 -28.47 -4.87
C GLY A 253 11.10 -29.00 -4.13
N ARG A 254 10.20 -28.13 -3.67
CA ARG A 254 8.96 -28.50 -2.95
C ARG A 254 7.90 -28.99 -3.92
N PRO A 255 7.31 -30.20 -3.73
CA PRO A 255 6.20 -30.67 -4.55
C PRO A 255 4.95 -29.77 -4.54
N LEU A 256 4.76 -28.98 -3.46
CA LEU A 256 3.69 -27.99 -3.39
C LEU A 256 3.78 -26.92 -4.48
N ALA A 257 4.93 -26.72 -5.12
CA ALA A 257 5.05 -25.83 -6.28
C ALA A 257 4.02 -26.20 -7.37
N ASN A 258 3.82 -27.49 -7.64
CA ASN A 258 2.88 -27.98 -8.66
C ASN A 258 1.43 -27.68 -8.29
N LEU A 259 1.10 -27.71 -6.98
CA LEU A 259 -0.23 -27.33 -6.50
C LEU A 259 -0.49 -25.84 -6.73
N TYR A 260 0.48 -24.98 -6.45
CA TYR A 260 0.35 -23.54 -6.72
C TYR A 260 0.33 -23.22 -8.21
N ALA A 261 1.02 -24.00 -9.05
CA ALA A 261 0.88 -23.89 -10.50
C ALA A 261 -0.57 -24.16 -10.93
N LYS A 262 -1.14 -25.29 -10.49
CA LYS A 262 -2.53 -25.65 -10.77
C LYS A 262 -3.52 -24.60 -10.23
N GLN A 263 -3.28 -24.07 -9.04
CA GLN A 263 -4.11 -23.03 -8.45
C GLN A 263 -4.10 -21.76 -9.32
N ALA A 264 -2.94 -21.33 -9.82
CA ALA A 264 -2.84 -20.17 -10.70
C ALA A 264 -3.60 -20.40 -12.02
N GLU A 265 -3.51 -21.59 -12.61
CA GLU A 265 -4.28 -21.98 -13.80
C GLU A 265 -5.80 -21.96 -13.53
N GLU A 266 -6.25 -22.55 -12.42
CA GLU A 266 -7.66 -22.59 -12.04
C GLU A 266 -8.24 -21.18 -11.80
N LEU A 267 -7.47 -20.29 -11.19
CA LEU A 267 -7.85 -18.90 -10.98
C LEU A 267 -7.91 -18.12 -12.29
N PHE A 268 -6.98 -18.36 -13.22
CA PHE A 268 -6.99 -17.75 -14.55
C PHE A 268 -8.19 -18.21 -15.39
N GLU A 269 -8.59 -19.49 -15.27
CA GLU A 269 -9.83 -19.96 -15.89
C GLU A 269 -11.07 -19.42 -15.17
N LYS A 270 -11.03 -19.20 -13.84
CA LYS A 270 -12.12 -18.54 -13.10
C LYS A 270 -12.33 -17.11 -13.58
N ASP A 271 -11.26 -16.37 -13.81
CA ASP A 271 -11.30 -15.01 -14.35
C ASP A 271 -12.02 -14.95 -15.73
N LYS A 272 -11.64 -15.84 -16.65
CA LYS A 272 -12.30 -15.96 -17.96
C LYS A 272 -13.80 -16.25 -17.83
N ARG A 273 -14.19 -17.15 -16.92
CA ARG A 273 -15.60 -17.49 -16.68
C ARG A 273 -16.38 -16.32 -16.08
N LEU A 274 -15.80 -15.59 -15.13
CA LEU A 274 -16.43 -14.39 -14.55
C LEU A 274 -16.63 -13.33 -15.62
N THR A 275 -15.62 -13.10 -16.47
CA THR A 275 -15.68 -12.16 -17.59
C THR A 275 -16.78 -12.55 -18.59
N CYS A 276 -16.84 -13.81 -19.02
CA CYS A 276 -17.89 -14.31 -19.92
C CYS A 276 -19.29 -14.21 -19.28
N TYR A 277 -19.45 -14.55 -18.00
CA TYR A 277 -20.73 -14.41 -17.32
C TYR A 277 -21.20 -12.94 -17.30
N TYR A 278 -20.31 -11.99 -16.96
CA TYR A 278 -20.64 -10.56 -16.95
C TYR A 278 -21.07 -10.07 -18.32
N ASN A 279 -20.35 -10.47 -19.37
CA ASN A 279 -20.59 -9.99 -20.73
C ASN A 279 -21.82 -10.64 -21.38
N ASP A 280 -21.94 -11.96 -21.27
CA ASP A 280 -22.85 -12.72 -22.13
C ASP A 280 -24.08 -13.29 -21.40
N THR A 281 -24.09 -13.31 -20.07
CA THR A 281 -25.17 -13.93 -19.28
C THR A 281 -25.89 -12.93 -18.37
N LEU A 282 -25.15 -12.14 -17.62
CA LEU A 282 -25.67 -11.18 -16.63
C LEU A 282 -26.74 -10.27 -17.23
N ALA A 283 -27.89 -10.15 -16.56
CA ALA A 283 -29.02 -9.36 -17.03
C ALA A 283 -29.40 -9.65 -18.50
N ASN A 284 -29.44 -10.93 -18.88
CA ASN A 284 -29.72 -11.39 -20.25
C ASN A 284 -28.74 -10.82 -21.30
N GLY A 285 -27.46 -10.70 -20.95
CA GLY A 285 -26.40 -10.21 -21.85
C GLY A 285 -26.41 -8.70 -22.06
N LYS A 286 -27.07 -7.94 -21.18
CA LYS A 286 -27.16 -6.46 -21.27
C LYS A 286 -25.79 -5.78 -21.34
N TRP A 287 -24.79 -6.33 -20.66
CA TRP A 287 -23.47 -5.70 -20.49
C TRP A 287 -22.38 -6.30 -21.38
N LYS A 288 -22.76 -6.75 -22.57
CA LYS A 288 -21.82 -7.32 -23.54
C LYS A 288 -20.60 -6.45 -23.76
N ASN A 289 -19.43 -7.09 -23.70
CA ASN A 289 -18.09 -6.52 -23.83
C ASN A 289 -17.60 -5.58 -22.71
N MET A 290 -18.39 -5.30 -21.68
CA MET A 290 -17.99 -4.37 -20.61
C MET A 290 -16.78 -4.85 -19.81
N MET A 291 -16.57 -6.17 -19.70
CA MET A 291 -15.42 -6.76 -18.99
C MET A 291 -14.36 -7.34 -19.94
N SER A 292 -14.30 -6.86 -21.19
CA SER A 292 -13.34 -7.36 -22.19
C SER A 292 -11.94 -6.73 -22.09
N ASP A 293 -11.70 -5.78 -21.19
CA ASP A 293 -10.38 -5.16 -21.01
C ASP A 293 -9.38 -6.19 -20.47
N ILE A 294 -8.21 -6.30 -21.10
CA ILE A 294 -7.19 -7.26 -20.70
C ILE A 294 -6.41 -6.68 -19.53
N HIS A 295 -6.43 -7.38 -18.41
CA HIS A 295 -5.91 -6.92 -17.12
C HIS A 295 -4.81 -7.84 -16.53
N ILE A 296 -4.39 -8.87 -17.26
CA ILE A 296 -3.35 -9.83 -16.83
C ILE A 296 -2.25 -9.93 -17.88
N GLY A 297 -0.99 -9.90 -17.43
CA GLY A 297 0.16 -10.15 -18.30
C GLY A 297 0.77 -8.92 -18.95
N TYR A 298 0.51 -7.72 -18.39
CA TYR A 298 1.21 -6.50 -18.79
C TYR A 298 2.72 -6.69 -18.64
N THR A 299 3.50 -6.23 -19.62
CA THR A 299 4.97 -6.14 -19.60
C THR A 299 5.48 -4.72 -19.88
N GLN A 300 4.60 -3.88 -20.42
CA GLN A 300 4.80 -2.47 -20.73
C GLN A 300 3.55 -1.68 -20.30
N TRP A 301 3.61 -0.34 -20.36
CA TRP A 301 2.52 0.52 -19.89
C TRP A 301 1.17 0.25 -20.56
N SER A 302 1.18 -0.19 -21.83
CA SER A 302 -0.01 -0.43 -22.63
C SER A 302 -0.50 -1.87 -22.56
N MET A 303 -1.81 -2.03 -22.82
CA MET A 303 -2.53 -3.30 -22.81
C MET A 303 -1.89 -4.34 -23.73
N PRO A 304 -1.68 -5.59 -23.28
CA PRO A 304 -1.19 -6.67 -24.13
C PRO A 304 -2.26 -7.12 -25.15
N LYS A 305 -1.86 -7.88 -26.16
CA LYS A 305 -2.79 -8.38 -27.21
C LYS A 305 -3.76 -9.46 -26.72
N GLN A 306 -3.39 -10.17 -25.66
CA GLN A 306 -4.18 -11.22 -25.02
C GLN A 306 -3.79 -11.31 -23.54
N ALA A 307 -4.69 -11.83 -22.71
CA ALA A 307 -4.36 -12.13 -21.31
C ALA A 307 -3.29 -13.23 -21.25
N LEU A 308 -2.25 -13.03 -20.45
CA LEU A 308 -1.15 -13.98 -20.29
C LEU A 308 -0.98 -14.34 -18.81
N LEU A 309 -1.21 -15.61 -18.50
CA LEU A 309 -0.84 -16.17 -17.19
C LEU A 309 0.69 -16.08 -17.02
N PRO A 310 1.20 -15.65 -15.86
CA PRO A 310 2.63 -15.68 -15.58
C PRO A 310 3.21 -17.09 -15.77
N SER A 311 4.49 -17.19 -16.17
CA SER A 311 5.13 -18.49 -16.33
C SER A 311 5.12 -19.28 -15.02
N LEU A 312 4.83 -20.58 -15.10
CA LEU A 312 4.78 -21.49 -13.97
C LEU A 312 5.90 -22.53 -14.07
N GLN A 313 6.35 -23.01 -12.92
CA GLN A 313 7.39 -24.04 -12.81
C GLN A 313 6.78 -25.34 -12.30
N GLN A 314 7.27 -26.47 -12.83
CA GLN A 314 6.90 -27.80 -12.38
C GLN A 314 8.11 -28.47 -11.72
N VAL A 315 7.85 -29.21 -10.65
CA VAL A 315 8.83 -29.97 -9.88
C VAL A 315 8.56 -31.45 -10.07
N THR A 316 9.55 -32.19 -10.54
CA THR A 316 9.53 -33.65 -10.54
C THR A 316 10.01 -34.17 -9.19
N LEU A 317 9.23 -35.03 -8.56
CA LEU A 317 9.62 -35.66 -7.29
C LEU A 317 10.84 -36.57 -7.52
N GLN A 318 11.77 -36.53 -6.58
CA GLN A 318 12.86 -37.51 -6.49
C GLN A 318 12.30 -38.91 -6.21
N ASP A 319 13.01 -39.96 -6.64
CA ASP A 319 12.53 -41.34 -6.46
C ASP A 319 12.57 -41.82 -5.01
N THR A 320 13.41 -41.21 -4.18
CA THR A 320 13.55 -41.51 -2.75
C THR A 320 13.12 -40.32 -1.89
N PRO A 321 12.60 -40.55 -0.66
CA PRO A 321 12.28 -39.47 0.26
C PRO A 321 13.52 -38.61 0.54
N SER A 322 13.37 -37.29 0.46
CA SER A 322 14.47 -36.33 0.64
C SER A 322 13.96 -35.10 1.38
N LEU A 323 14.45 -34.91 2.61
CA LEU A 323 13.97 -33.83 3.49
C LEU A 323 14.54 -32.51 3.03
N GLY A 324 13.69 -31.50 2.93
CA GLY A 324 14.06 -30.10 2.84
C GLY A 324 13.55 -29.31 4.02
N ILE A 325 14.28 -28.25 4.35
CA ILE A 325 14.02 -27.42 5.52
C ILE A 325 14.12 -25.95 5.11
N CYS A 326 13.12 -25.16 5.52
CA CYS A 326 13.06 -23.72 5.28
C CYS A 326 12.57 -23.00 6.54
N PRO A 327 13.47 -22.38 7.33
CA PRO A 327 13.07 -21.49 8.42
C PRO A 327 12.37 -20.23 7.91
N GLU A 328 11.46 -19.66 8.70
CA GLU A 328 10.85 -18.34 8.45
C GLU A 328 11.96 -17.27 8.24
N GLY A 329 11.74 -16.34 7.31
CA GLY A 329 12.71 -15.30 6.95
C GLY A 329 13.83 -15.76 6.01
N CYS A 330 13.84 -17.02 5.55
CA CYS A 330 14.87 -17.54 4.66
C CYS A 330 14.27 -18.09 3.36
N GLU A 331 14.81 -17.70 2.20
CA GLU A 331 14.48 -18.37 0.92
C GLU A 331 15.37 -19.60 0.65
N ALA A 332 16.57 -19.64 1.24
CA ALA A 332 17.53 -20.72 1.06
C ALA A 332 17.12 -21.98 1.83
N THR A 333 17.56 -23.13 1.34
CA THR A 333 17.37 -24.43 1.98
C THR A 333 18.72 -25.01 2.44
N ASP A 334 18.65 -26.14 3.13
CA ASP A 334 19.67 -27.10 3.60
C ASP A 334 21.00 -27.31 2.81
N TYR A 335 21.22 -26.71 1.64
CA TYR A 335 22.38 -27.00 0.79
C TYR A 335 23.44 -25.89 0.66
N THR A 336 23.31 -24.71 1.29
CA THR A 336 24.32 -23.64 1.11
C THR A 336 24.70 -22.80 2.33
N ASP A 337 23.86 -22.67 3.36
CA ASP A 337 24.08 -21.71 4.46
C ASP A 337 23.76 -22.29 5.86
N LYS A 338 24.28 -21.66 6.91
CA LYS A 338 23.85 -21.94 8.29
C LYS A 338 22.40 -21.48 8.47
N LEU A 339 21.46 -22.42 8.51
CA LEU A 339 20.04 -22.15 8.77
C LEU A 339 19.86 -21.50 10.13
N ALA A 340 19.03 -20.46 10.21
CA ALA A 340 18.67 -19.81 11.47
C ALA A 340 17.27 -19.19 11.37
N LEU A 341 16.58 -19.13 12.49
CA LEU A 341 15.36 -18.33 12.63
C LEU A 341 15.72 -16.84 12.87
N PRO A 342 14.78 -15.92 12.60
CA PRO A 342 14.94 -14.53 13.03
C PRO A 342 15.12 -14.45 14.55
N LEU A 343 15.71 -13.35 15.02
CA LEU A 343 15.99 -13.13 16.45
C LEU A 343 14.66 -13.00 17.21
N PHE A 344 14.44 -13.86 18.20
CA PHE A 344 13.30 -13.75 19.11
C PHE A 344 13.53 -12.64 20.13
N ASP A 345 12.52 -11.81 20.36
CA ASP A 345 12.54 -10.74 21.34
C ASP A 345 11.46 -10.94 22.42
N ALA A 346 11.87 -10.86 23.69
CA ALA A 346 10.97 -11.06 24.82
C ALA A 346 9.82 -10.03 24.90
N LEU A 347 10.00 -8.83 24.34
CA LEU A 347 8.95 -7.81 24.32
C LEU A 347 7.92 -8.09 23.22
N LEU A 348 8.31 -8.80 22.15
CA LEU A 348 7.44 -9.06 21.01
C LEU A 348 6.71 -10.41 21.09
N ASP A 349 7.10 -11.28 22.02
CA ASP A 349 6.59 -12.65 22.24
C ASP A 349 6.34 -13.43 20.93
N GLN A 350 7.36 -13.42 20.06
CA GLN A 350 7.24 -13.93 18.71
C GLN A 350 7.17 -15.45 18.65
N THR A 351 6.39 -15.94 17.69
CA THR A 351 6.43 -17.34 17.24
C THR A 351 6.87 -17.36 15.79
N TYR A 352 7.93 -18.11 15.49
CA TYR A 352 8.39 -18.34 14.12
C TYR A 352 8.11 -19.77 13.68
N TYR A 353 8.14 -20.01 12.37
CA TYR A 353 7.96 -21.35 11.81
C TYR A 353 9.19 -21.92 11.13
N ILE A 354 9.23 -23.25 11.03
CA ILE A 354 10.14 -24.00 10.16
C ILE A 354 9.28 -24.93 9.30
N ASP A 355 9.37 -24.76 7.98
CA ASP A 355 8.73 -25.68 7.03
C ASP A 355 9.64 -26.87 6.77
N LEU A 356 9.13 -28.07 7.04
CA LEU A 356 9.72 -29.35 6.66
C LEU A 356 8.96 -29.90 5.46
N PHE A 357 9.66 -30.26 4.39
CA PHE A 357 9.01 -30.75 3.17
C PHE A 357 9.76 -31.93 2.56
N ASN A 358 9.02 -32.82 1.91
CA ASN A 358 9.59 -33.98 1.23
C ASN A 358 9.72 -33.69 -0.27
N ARG A 359 10.94 -33.72 -0.82
CA ARG A 359 11.23 -33.51 -2.25
C ARG A 359 11.02 -34.75 -3.11
N GLY A 360 10.79 -35.91 -2.50
CA GLY A 360 10.68 -37.19 -3.19
C GLY A 360 9.45 -38.00 -2.84
N LYS A 361 9.38 -39.22 -3.38
CA LYS A 361 8.29 -40.17 -3.14
C LYS A 361 8.42 -40.81 -1.75
N GLY A 362 7.30 -41.24 -1.17
CA GLY A 362 7.26 -41.89 0.15
C GLY A 362 7.11 -40.90 1.30
N ASN A 363 7.56 -41.30 2.50
CA ASN A 363 7.38 -40.54 3.74
C ASN A 363 8.73 -40.36 4.45
N ILE A 364 8.88 -39.25 5.16
CA ILE A 364 10.08 -38.96 5.95
C ILE A 364 9.71 -38.87 7.42
N ASN A 365 10.37 -39.65 8.27
CA ASN A 365 10.26 -39.48 9.71
C ASN A 365 11.29 -38.45 10.19
N PHE A 366 10.87 -37.57 11.09
CA PHE A 366 11.75 -36.60 11.70
C PHE A 366 11.62 -36.58 13.23
N THR A 367 12.68 -36.11 13.88
CA THR A 367 12.68 -35.68 15.27
C THR A 367 13.28 -34.28 15.34
N ALA A 368 12.74 -33.41 16.19
CA ALA A 368 13.15 -32.04 16.40
C ALA A 368 13.60 -31.90 17.86
N THR A 369 14.91 -31.83 18.06
CA THR A 369 15.51 -31.85 19.40
C THR A 369 16.11 -30.48 19.71
N PRO A 370 15.53 -29.72 20.66
CA PRO A 370 16.13 -28.48 21.11
C PRO A 370 17.38 -28.76 21.95
N SER A 371 18.42 -27.95 21.78
CA SER A 371 19.62 -28.01 22.63
C SER A 371 19.42 -27.38 24.02
N GLN A 372 18.33 -26.64 24.21
CA GLN A 372 18.01 -25.96 25.46
C GLN A 372 16.52 -26.11 25.78
N THR A 373 16.17 -26.20 27.06
CA THR A 373 14.80 -26.44 27.53
C THR A 373 13.86 -25.26 27.28
N TRP A 374 14.40 -24.05 27.08
CA TRP A 374 13.62 -22.85 26.79
C TRP A 374 13.13 -22.77 25.34
N ILE A 375 13.57 -23.67 24.45
CA ILE A 375 13.02 -23.74 23.09
C ILE A 375 11.81 -24.69 23.11
N LYS A 376 10.65 -24.16 22.74
CA LYS A 376 9.41 -24.92 22.61
C LYS A 376 9.10 -25.14 21.14
N VAL A 377 8.81 -26.39 20.78
CA VAL A 377 8.45 -26.79 19.42
C VAL A 377 7.10 -27.49 19.46
N SER A 378 6.18 -27.03 18.61
CA SER A 378 4.81 -27.57 18.52
C SER A 378 4.72 -29.08 18.25
N GLN A 379 5.67 -29.63 17.49
CA GLN A 379 5.72 -31.06 17.18
C GLN A 379 7.17 -31.56 17.19
N PRO A 380 7.62 -32.27 18.25
CA PRO A 380 9.01 -32.72 18.40
C PRO A 380 9.33 -33.96 17.54
N SER A 381 8.34 -34.63 16.98
CA SER A 381 8.55 -35.74 16.05
C SER A 381 7.34 -35.96 15.16
N GLY A 382 7.54 -36.52 13.98
CA GLY A 382 6.43 -36.84 13.09
C GLY A 382 6.87 -37.40 11.76
N THR A 383 5.93 -37.42 10.83
CA THR A 383 6.13 -37.92 9.48
C THR A 383 5.72 -36.86 8.46
N VAL A 384 6.65 -36.46 7.60
CA VAL A 384 6.41 -35.54 6.48
C VAL A 384 6.07 -36.34 5.23
N LYS A 385 4.82 -36.20 4.77
CA LYS A 385 4.38 -36.76 3.47
C LYS A 385 4.70 -35.79 2.33
N THR A 386 4.21 -34.56 2.46
CA THR A 386 4.46 -33.47 1.50
C THR A 386 5.12 -32.30 2.22
N GLU A 387 4.45 -31.79 3.25
CA GLU A 387 4.95 -30.67 4.05
C GLU A 387 4.36 -30.72 5.46
N THR A 388 5.09 -30.18 6.43
CA THR A 388 4.65 -29.96 7.80
C THR A 388 5.33 -28.71 8.33
N ARG A 389 4.58 -27.85 9.01
CA ARG A 389 5.08 -26.61 9.59
C ARG A 389 5.25 -26.77 11.09
N LEU A 390 6.46 -26.58 11.60
CA LEU A 390 6.76 -26.56 13.02
C LEU A 390 6.72 -25.11 13.52
N GLN A 391 5.85 -24.81 14.47
CA GLN A 391 5.93 -23.56 15.24
C GLN A 391 7.00 -23.69 16.33
N VAL A 392 7.81 -22.65 16.48
CA VAL A 392 8.87 -22.49 17.47
C VAL A 392 8.64 -21.21 18.26
N ASN A 393 8.63 -21.32 19.58
CA ASN A 393 8.55 -20.18 20.50
C ASN A 393 9.52 -20.36 21.69
N ILE A 394 9.65 -19.31 22.49
CA ILE A 394 10.60 -19.24 23.61
C ILE A 394 9.84 -19.31 24.93
N ASP A 395 10.31 -20.16 25.84
CA ASP A 395 9.94 -20.08 27.25
C ASP A 395 10.75 -18.99 27.94
N TRP A 396 10.22 -17.76 27.92
CA TRP A 396 10.88 -16.62 28.52
C TRP A 396 11.09 -16.78 30.03
N ALA A 397 10.32 -17.61 30.75
CA ALA A 397 10.52 -17.84 32.18
C ALA A 397 11.75 -18.71 32.46
N ALA A 398 12.19 -19.52 31.50
CA ALA A 398 13.32 -20.43 31.63
C ALA A 398 14.69 -19.77 31.33
N ILE A 399 14.73 -18.50 30.95
CA ILE A 399 15.97 -17.75 30.68
C ILE A 399 16.05 -16.43 31.46
N GLY A 400 17.27 -16.04 31.85
CA GLY A 400 17.57 -14.74 32.45
C GLY A 400 17.70 -13.63 31.40
N ASN A 401 17.94 -12.39 31.85
CA ASN A 401 18.22 -11.27 30.95
C ASN A 401 19.55 -11.49 30.20
N GLY A 402 19.63 -10.99 28.97
CA GLY A 402 20.77 -11.13 28.07
C GLY A 402 20.39 -11.73 26.71
N THR A 403 21.42 -11.96 25.90
CA THR A 403 21.29 -12.67 24.62
C THR A 403 21.64 -14.13 24.83
N HIS A 404 20.78 -15.01 24.35
CA HIS A 404 20.93 -16.46 24.45
C HIS A 404 21.02 -17.06 23.05
N GLU A 405 21.96 -17.99 22.88
CA GLU A 405 22.12 -18.74 21.64
C GLU A 405 21.86 -20.21 21.90
N ALA A 406 21.16 -20.84 20.97
CA ALA A 406 20.89 -22.26 20.99
C ALA A 406 20.70 -22.77 19.55
N CYS A 407 20.45 -24.06 19.46
CA CYS A 407 20.16 -24.76 18.23
C CYS A 407 18.92 -25.64 18.41
N LEU A 408 18.07 -25.70 17.38
CA LEU A 408 17.11 -26.77 17.19
C LEU A 408 17.64 -27.71 16.11
N THR A 409 17.83 -28.98 16.43
CA THR A 409 18.31 -29.99 15.47
C THR A 409 17.14 -30.78 14.93
N ILE A 410 16.90 -30.72 13.62
CA ILE A 410 15.99 -31.63 12.93
C ILE A 410 16.80 -32.84 12.47
N LYS A 411 16.43 -34.05 12.92
CA LYS A 411 17.06 -35.31 12.51
C LYS A 411 16.11 -36.11 11.65
N SER A 412 16.61 -36.63 10.52
CA SER A 412 15.92 -37.55 9.62
C SER A 412 16.88 -38.66 9.19
N GLY A 413 16.59 -39.90 9.56
CA GLY A 413 17.56 -41.01 9.42
C GLY A 413 18.85 -40.68 10.17
N GLU A 414 19.98 -40.75 9.48
CA GLU A 414 21.31 -40.41 10.03
C GLU A 414 21.70 -38.93 9.82
N THR A 415 20.90 -38.16 9.10
CA THR A 415 21.21 -36.76 8.77
C THR A 415 20.66 -35.81 9.83
N ASN A 416 21.48 -34.86 10.26
CA ASN A 416 21.13 -33.79 11.20
C ASN A 416 21.18 -32.43 10.51
N PHE A 417 20.15 -31.62 10.76
CA PHE A 417 20.03 -30.26 10.25
C PHE A 417 19.96 -29.29 11.44
N PRO A 418 21.07 -28.65 11.81
CA PRO A 418 21.08 -27.67 12.89
C PRO A 418 20.47 -26.34 12.40
N ILE A 419 19.58 -25.77 13.21
CA ILE A 419 18.94 -24.47 12.96
C ILE A 419 19.28 -23.56 14.14
N GLY A 420 20.00 -22.47 13.87
CA GLY A 420 20.37 -21.47 14.86
C GLY A 420 19.14 -20.76 15.43
N ILE A 421 19.08 -20.66 16.75
CA ILE A 421 18.06 -19.91 17.49
C ILE A 421 18.78 -18.90 18.36
N ARG A 422 18.35 -17.65 18.27
CA ARG A 422 18.82 -16.58 19.17
C ARG A 422 17.62 -15.91 19.79
N ALA A 423 17.73 -15.61 21.08
CA ALA A 423 16.70 -14.93 21.85
C ALA A 423 17.33 -13.81 22.67
N VAL A 424 16.67 -12.65 22.72
CA VAL A 424 17.06 -11.54 23.59
C VAL A 424 15.96 -11.31 24.63
N LYS A 425 16.37 -11.29 25.90
CA LYS A 425 15.49 -10.96 27.02
C LYS A 425 16.08 -9.80 27.81
N GLY A 426 15.25 -8.83 28.14
CA GLY A 426 15.63 -7.65 28.89
C GLY A 426 14.47 -7.17 29.73
N GLN A 427 14.74 -6.19 30.57
CA GLN A 427 13.69 -5.54 31.34
C GLN A 427 12.84 -4.68 30.41
N ALA A 428 11.52 -4.85 30.48
CA ALA A 428 10.61 -3.91 29.85
C ALA A 428 10.79 -2.51 30.47
N PRO A 429 10.68 -1.42 29.68
CA PRO A 429 10.79 -0.07 30.22
C PRO A 429 9.76 0.16 31.33
N ASP A 430 10.17 0.84 32.41
CA ASP A 430 9.25 1.29 33.46
C ASP A 430 8.49 2.53 32.95
N THR A 431 7.40 2.29 32.23
CA THR A 431 6.55 3.33 31.66
C THR A 431 5.08 2.92 31.76
N LYS A 432 4.20 3.92 31.90
CA LYS A 432 2.74 3.76 31.79
C LYS A 432 2.19 4.20 30.44
N GLU A 433 3.05 4.76 29.59
CA GLU A 433 2.68 5.16 28.23
C GLU A 433 2.93 4.00 27.27
N ALA A 434 1.93 3.71 26.44
CA ALA A 434 2.07 2.75 25.36
C ALA A 434 3.22 3.15 24.42
N TYR A 435 4.00 2.20 23.93
CA TYR A 435 5.19 2.49 23.12
C TYR A 435 5.41 1.46 22.00
N PHE A 436 6.33 1.78 21.10
CA PHE A 436 6.80 0.89 20.03
C PHE A 436 8.29 0.62 20.19
N GLY A 437 8.78 -0.50 19.67
CA GLY A 437 10.20 -0.84 19.69
C GLY A 437 10.47 -2.22 20.26
N ASN A 438 11.75 -2.57 20.36
CA ASN A 438 12.21 -3.89 20.74
C ASN A 438 13.64 -3.82 21.31
N LEU A 439 14.11 -4.92 21.89
CA LEU A 439 15.48 -5.09 22.42
C LEU A 439 16.46 -5.58 21.33
N SER A 440 15.92 -6.21 20.29
CA SER A 440 16.63 -6.93 19.23
C SER A 440 17.26 -6.03 18.16
N LYS A 441 16.91 -4.73 18.12
CA LYS A 441 17.30 -3.76 17.06
C LYS A 441 16.84 -4.22 15.68
N THR A 442 15.72 -4.93 15.63
CA THR A 442 15.11 -5.37 14.37
C THR A 442 14.07 -4.37 13.91
N GLU A 443 13.74 -4.41 12.61
CA GLU A 443 12.71 -3.58 12.01
C GLU A 443 11.40 -3.60 12.82
N PHE A 444 10.83 -2.42 13.06
CA PHE A 444 9.47 -2.29 13.58
C PHE A 444 8.76 -1.09 12.98
N SER A 445 7.44 -1.19 12.86
CA SER A 445 6.59 -0.18 12.25
C SER A 445 5.67 0.49 13.27
N ILE A 446 5.38 1.76 13.04
CA ILE A 446 4.49 2.60 13.84
C ILE A 446 3.43 3.18 12.89
N PRO A 447 2.16 2.76 13.00
CA PRO A 447 1.07 3.39 12.26
C PRO A 447 0.89 4.84 12.72
N ALA A 448 0.73 5.77 11.78
CA ALA A 448 0.72 7.20 12.07
C ALA A 448 -0.38 7.65 13.04
N TYR A 449 -1.54 6.98 13.02
CA TYR A 449 -2.67 7.28 13.89
C TYR A 449 -2.47 6.81 15.34
N LEU A 450 -1.45 5.99 15.63
CA LEU A 450 -1.16 5.48 16.97
C LEU A 450 -0.11 6.33 17.71
N TYR A 451 -0.30 7.64 17.70
CA TYR A 451 0.54 8.59 18.43
C TYR A 451 0.28 8.57 19.94
N ASN A 452 1.25 9.05 20.71
CA ASN A 452 1.12 9.32 22.15
C ASN A 452 0.59 10.73 22.41
N LYS A 453 1.01 11.71 21.60
CA LYS A 453 0.47 13.08 21.63
C LYS A 453 0.31 13.63 20.22
N ASN A 454 -0.73 14.42 20.03
CA ASN A 454 -0.95 15.26 18.85
C ASN A 454 -1.02 16.71 19.32
N VAL A 455 0.01 17.49 19.01
CA VAL A 455 0.16 18.87 19.48
C VAL A 455 -0.15 19.81 18.33
N PRO A 456 -1.15 20.70 18.47
CA PRO A 456 -1.47 21.67 17.43
C PRO A 456 -0.35 22.71 17.31
N GLY A 457 -0.12 23.16 16.08
CA GLY A 457 0.74 24.30 15.78
C GLY A 457 -0.06 25.59 15.83
N LYS A 458 0.59 26.67 15.40
CA LYS A 458 0.00 28.02 15.38
C LYS A 458 -1.20 28.13 14.44
N ASP A 459 -1.07 27.59 13.23
CA ASP A 459 -2.05 27.78 12.14
C ASP A 459 -2.74 26.47 11.71
N ALA A 460 -2.32 25.31 12.23
CA ALA A 460 -2.81 24.00 11.80
C ALA A 460 -2.62 22.91 12.85
N ALA A 461 -3.34 21.79 12.69
CA ALA A 461 -3.20 20.58 13.48
C ALA A 461 -3.16 19.33 12.59
N TRP A 462 -2.57 18.24 13.10
CA TRP A 462 -2.73 16.93 12.49
C TRP A 462 -4.15 16.42 12.73
N THR A 463 -4.77 15.88 11.68
CA THR A 463 -6.10 15.26 11.74
C THR A 463 -6.03 13.83 11.24
N GLU A 464 -6.79 12.95 11.87
CA GLU A 464 -6.96 11.58 11.39
C GLU A 464 -7.81 11.59 10.10
N LEU A 465 -7.44 10.71 9.17
CA LEU A 465 -8.15 10.44 7.92
C LEU A 465 -8.48 8.94 7.89
N PRO A 466 -9.66 8.53 8.41
CA PRO A 466 -10.05 7.14 8.51
C PRO A 466 -10.08 6.43 7.16
N ASP A 467 -9.70 5.15 7.16
CA ASP A 467 -9.63 4.23 6.03
C ASP A 467 -8.73 4.66 4.85
N LEU A 468 -8.15 5.88 4.89
CA LEU A 468 -7.19 6.35 3.91
C LEU A 468 -5.85 5.60 4.01
N GLY A 469 -5.24 5.38 2.85
CA GLY A 469 -3.95 4.69 2.73
C GLY A 469 -4.08 3.17 2.84
N ARG A 470 -2.99 2.52 3.25
CA ARG A 470 -2.89 1.05 3.24
C ARG A 470 -3.31 0.41 4.57
N GLY A 471 -3.27 1.17 5.67
CA GLY A 471 -3.61 0.74 7.02
C GLY A 471 -5.02 1.14 7.46
N TYR A 472 -5.22 1.32 8.77
CA TYR A 472 -6.51 1.75 9.34
C TYR A 472 -6.83 3.23 9.06
N ALA A 473 -5.84 4.11 9.20
CA ALA A 473 -5.99 5.53 8.94
C ALA A 473 -4.63 6.16 8.61
N CYS A 474 -4.67 7.30 7.92
CA CYS A 474 -3.54 8.21 7.77
C CYS A 474 -3.71 9.45 8.66
N MET A 475 -2.63 10.22 8.81
CA MET A 475 -2.67 11.55 9.42
C MET A 475 -2.45 12.62 8.34
N GLY A 476 -3.41 13.52 8.18
CA GLY A 476 -3.33 14.70 7.33
C GLY A 476 -3.24 15.99 8.14
N ILE A 477 -3.42 17.13 7.50
CA ILE A 477 -3.38 18.46 8.12
C ILE A 477 -4.71 19.19 7.96
N SER A 478 -5.13 19.93 8.99
CA SER A 478 -6.29 20.80 8.95
C SER A 478 -5.94 22.20 9.50
N PRO A 479 -6.30 23.30 8.79
CA PRO A 479 -6.83 23.31 7.42
C PRO A 479 -5.76 22.95 6.37
N VAL A 480 -6.16 22.37 5.24
CA VAL A 480 -5.22 21.99 4.14
C VAL A 480 -4.58 23.18 3.43
N THR A 481 -5.13 24.38 3.66
CA THR A 481 -4.68 25.68 3.12
C THR A 481 -3.73 26.44 4.04
N ALA A 482 -3.36 25.86 5.19
CA ALA A 482 -2.45 26.49 6.14
C ALA A 482 -1.15 27.00 5.48
N PRO A 483 -0.52 28.06 6.02
CA PRO A 483 0.82 28.45 5.58
C PRO A 483 1.86 27.40 5.99
N SER A 484 3.06 27.50 5.42
CA SER A 484 4.20 26.74 5.95
C SER A 484 4.59 27.28 7.33
N ALA A 485 4.96 26.39 8.24
CA ALA A 485 5.42 26.74 9.59
C ALA A 485 6.93 26.52 9.74
N GLN A 486 7.55 27.23 10.68
CA GLN A 486 8.84 26.81 11.23
C GLN A 486 8.63 25.68 12.25
N PRO A 487 9.62 24.81 12.52
CA PRO A 487 9.45 23.68 13.44
C PRO A 487 8.87 24.05 14.81
N GLU A 488 9.19 25.24 15.34
CA GLU A 488 8.72 25.72 16.64
C GLU A 488 7.23 26.13 16.65
N GLU A 489 6.67 26.46 15.49
CA GLU A 489 5.27 26.83 15.30
C GLU A 489 4.44 25.71 14.63
N ALA A 490 5.10 24.63 14.19
CA ALA A 490 4.50 23.54 13.43
C ALA A 490 3.75 22.54 14.33
N PRO A 491 2.61 21.99 13.88
CA PRO A 491 1.97 20.87 14.57
C PRO A 491 2.83 19.62 14.49
N TYR A 492 2.82 18.81 15.54
CA TYR A 492 3.57 17.55 15.56
C TYR A 492 2.84 16.38 16.24
N LEU A 493 3.21 15.18 15.78
CA LEU A 493 2.86 13.92 16.42
C LEU A 493 4.06 13.43 17.23
N GLU A 494 3.82 13.01 18.47
CA GLU A 494 4.83 12.41 19.36
C GLU A 494 4.54 10.93 19.55
N TYR A 495 5.58 10.10 19.46
CA TYR A 495 5.53 8.66 19.68
C TYR A 495 6.58 8.27 20.72
N GLN A 496 6.20 7.41 21.67
CA GLN A 496 7.13 6.77 22.58
C GLN A 496 7.76 5.56 21.90
N ILE A 497 9.10 5.56 21.83
CA ILE A 497 9.86 4.48 21.20
C ILE A 497 10.95 3.95 22.13
N LEU A 498 11.17 2.64 22.10
CA LEU A 498 12.27 1.97 22.76
C LEU A 498 13.41 1.71 21.76
N LEU A 499 14.56 2.32 22.00
CA LEU A 499 15.79 2.11 21.23
C LEU A 499 16.87 1.54 22.17
N PRO A 500 17.27 0.27 22.03
CA PRO A 500 18.08 -0.42 23.03
C PRO A 500 19.57 -0.04 22.99
N ASP A 501 19.99 0.84 22.06
CA ASP A 501 21.38 1.20 21.79
C ASP A 501 21.55 2.69 21.48
N THR A 502 22.78 3.17 21.63
CA THR A 502 23.22 4.48 21.15
C THR A 502 23.72 4.43 19.70
N GLY A 503 23.77 5.58 19.03
CA GLY A 503 24.37 5.73 17.71
C GLY A 503 23.35 6.18 16.67
N THR A 504 23.53 5.73 15.43
CA THR A 504 22.69 6.16 14.31
C THR A 504 21.62 5.13 14.00
N VAL A 505 20.36 5.57 13.97
CA VAL A 505 19.20 4.74 13.64
C VAL A 505 18.56 5.25 12.37
N SER A 506 18.42 4.38 11.36
CA SER A 506 17.68 4.72 10.15
C SER A 506 16.17 4.76 10.44
N LEU A 507 15.52 5.81 9.97
CA LEU A 507 14.08 6.01 10.01
C LEU A 507 13.56 6.14 8.57
N CYS A 508 12.56 5.34 8.24
CA CYS A 508 11.73 5.53 7.05
C CYS A 508 10.39 6.19 7.45
N ILE A 509 9.96 7.17 6.68
CA ILE A 509 8.68 7.88 6.87
C ILE A 509 7.83 7.64 5.64
N GLY A 510 6.76 6.85 5.79
CA GLY A 510 5.82 6.52 4.73
C GLY A 510 4.74 7.58 4.62
N ILE A 511 4.70 8.26 3.47
CA ILE A 511 3.65 9.22 3.12
C ILE A 511 2.92 8.77 1.86
N LEU A 512 1.66 9.19 1.67
CA LEU A 512 1.00 8.99 0.39
C LEU A 512 1.77 9.75 -0.72
N PRO A 513 1.73 9.29 -1.99
CA PRO A 513 2.49 9.86 -3.10
C PRO A 513 1.91 11.19 -3.63
N THR A 514 1.64 12.13 -2.72
CA THR A 514 1.24 13.50 -3.00
C THR A 514 2.29 14.17 -3.89
N GLN A 515 1.83 14.90 -4.91
CA GLN A 515 2.75 15.55 -5.84
C GLN A 515 3.39 16.81 -5.23
N ASP A 516 4.35 17.42 -5.93
CA ASP A 516 4.86 18.76 -5.58
C ASP A 516 3.81 19.83 -5.95
N VAL A 517 2.74 19.87 -5.17
CA VAL A 517 1.52 20.65 -5.44
C VAL A 517 1.73 22.16 -5.39
N TYR A 518 2.82 22.63 -4.79
CA TYR A 518 3.22 24.03 -4.78
C TYR A 518 4.76 24.18 -4.83
N PRO A 519 5.39 24.05 -6.01
CA PRO A 519 6.85 23.91 -6.10
C PRO A 519 7.67 25.06 -5.53
N LYS A 520 7.17 26.30 -5.64
CA LYS A 520 7.84 27.48 -5.08
C LYS A 520 8.02 27.37 -3.56
N ARG A 521 7.03 26.80 -2.87
CA ARG A 521 7.03 26.53 -1.43
C ARG A 521 7.88 25.29 -1.11
N GLY A 522 7.69 24.23 -1.88
CA GLY A 522 8.24 22.90 -1.63
C GLY A 522 7.28 22.04 -0.80
N LEU A 523 7.81 20.90 -0.34
CA LEU A 523 7.10 19.89 0.41
C LEU A 523 8.03 19.34 1.50
N ARG A 524 7.88 19.80 2.74
CA ARG A 524 8.80 19.49 3.85
C ARG A 524 8.06 18.97 5.07
N ILE A 525 8.74 18.10 5.80
CA ILE A 525 8.43 17.69 7.18
C ILE A 525 9.68 17.89 8.04
N ALA A 526 9.55 17.82 9.35
CA ALA A 526 10.72 17.73 10.23
C ALA A 526 10.60 16.57 11.21
N VAL A 527 11.73 16.05 11.66
CA VAL A 527 11.78 14.99 12.67
C VAL A 527 12.74 15.38 13.79
N ALA A 528 12.38 15.06 15.02
CA ALA A 528 13.29 15.18 16.16
C ALA A 528 13.19 13.95 17.05
N ILE A 529 14.29 13.61 17.71
CA ILE A 529 14.29 12.68 18.85
C ILE A 529 14.51 13.50 20.12
N ASP A 530 13.70 13.23 21.14
CA ASP A 530 13.69 13.92 22.42
C ASP A 530 13.59 15.45 22.27
N ASP A 531 14.58 16.19 22.76
CA ASP A 531 14.66 17.65 22.73
C ASP A 531 15.76 18.14 21.77
N GLU A 532 16.21 17.28 20.85
CA GLU A 532 17.12 17.70 19.77
C GLU A 532 16.42 18.66 18.80
N ILE A 533 17.23 19.45 18.09
CA ILE A 533 16.76 20.37 17.05
C ILE A 533 16.11 19.55 15.92
N PRO A 534 14.88 19.87 15.48
CA PRO A 534 14.23 19.15 14.39
C PRO A 534 15.02 19.23 13.06
N GLU A 535 15.26 18.08 12.44
CA GLU A 535 15.85 17.98 11.11
C GLU A 535 14.75 18.11 10.05
N VAL A 536 14.86 19.11 9.17
CA VAL A 536 13.91 19.33 8.07
C VAL A 536 14.26 18.43 6.88
N ILE A 537 13.29 17.65 6.43
CA ILE A 537 13.40 16.70 5.31
C ILE A 537 12.55 17.20 4.14
N ASP A 538 13.11 17.19 2.95
CA ASP A 538 12.36 17.40 1.71
C ASP A 538 11.60 16.11 1.33
N ALA A 539 10.29 16.16 1.49
CA ALA A 539 9.38 15.03 1.27
C ALA A 539 9.21 14.66 -0.21
N ARG A 540 9.91 15.32 -1.14
CA ARG A 540 10.03 14.90 -2.54
C ARG A 540 11.08 13.79 -2.74
N GLN A 541 11.66 13.28 -1.66
CA GLN A 541 12.58 12.14 -1.70
C GLN A 541 11.87 10.87 -2.18
N GLY A 542 12.33 10.30 -3.30
CA GLY A 542 11.65 9.16 -3.93
C GLY A 542 10.46 9.56 -4.81
N PHE A 543 10.29 10.84 -5.10
CA PHE A 543 9.31 11.34 -6.07
C PHE A 543 9.56 10.75 -7.47
N VAL A 544 8.51 10.21 -8.09
CA VAL A 544 8.49 9.69 -9.45
C VAL A 544 8.02 10.79 -10.39
N ASP A 545 8.97 11.31 -11.17
CA ASP A 545 8.72 12.36 -12.15
C ASP A 545 8.13 11.80 -13.45
N THR A 546 6.86 11.37 -13.38
CA THR A 546 6.12 10.75 -14.49
C THR A 546 6.18 11.57 -15.79
N PHE A 547 6.24 12.90 -15.71
CA PHE A 547 6.21 13.80 -16.86
C PHE A 547 7.56 14.48 -17.17
N GLY A 548 8.63 14.09 -16.48
CA GLY A 548 9.97 14.65 -16.71
C GLY A 548 10.08 16.15 -16.40
N GLU A 549 9.31 16.68 -15.45
CA GLU A 549 9.33 18.09 -15.04
C GLU A 549 10.68 18.53 -14.44
N TYR A 550 11.37 17.63 -13.73
CA TYR A 550 12.56 17.93 -12.92
C TYR A 550 13.87 17.59 -13.63
N ASN A 551 13.86 17.43 -14.96
CA ASN A 551 15.09 17.25 -15.73
C ASN A 551 15.94 18.55 -15.76
N PRO A 552 17.26 18.47 -16.01
CA PRO A 552 18.16 19.62 -15.97
C PRO A 552 17.75 20.80 -16.87
N ALA A 553 17.22 20.52 -18.07
CA ALA A 553 16.82 21.57 -19.01
C ALA A 553 15.59 22.34 -18.49
N ASN A 554 14.63 21.65 -17.89
CA ASN A 554 13.45 22.27 -17.28
C ASN A 554 13.82 23.05 -16.02
N LEU A 555 14.70 22.51 -15.16
CA LEU A 555 15.18 23.18 -13.96
C LEU A 555 15.90 24.50 -14.29
N ALA A 556 16.77 24.50 -15.31
CA ALA A 556 17.50 25.69 -15.72
C ALA A 556 16.61 26.85 -16.20
N GLN A 557 15.36 26.55 -16.59
CA GLN A 557 14.43 27.55 -17.12
C GLN A 557 13.28 27.86 -16.15
N SER A 558 13.13 27.11 -15.06
CA SER A 558 12.00 27.28 -14.14
C SER A 558 12.37 28.20 -12.98
N PRO A 559 11.53 29.21 -12.67
CA PRO A 559 11.72 30.03 -11.46
C PRO A 559 11.28 29.33 -10.17
N ASN A 560 10.52 28.23 -10.26
CA ASN A 560 9.84 27.62 -9.12
C ASN A 560 10.31 26.20 -8.81
N LEU A 561 10.78 25.44 -9.81
CA LEU A 561 11.20 24.06 -9.61
C LEU A 561 12.60 24.01 -8.98
N LYS A 562 12.74 23.19 -7.94
CA LYS A 562 14.03 22.86 -7.32
C LYS A 562 14.38 21.40 -7.62
N PRO A 563 15.68 21.05 -7.76
CA PRO A 563 16.10 19.66 -7.93
C PRO A 563 15.45 18.73 -6.91
N LEU A 564 15.07 17.52 -7.34
CA LEU A 564 14.54 16.51 -6.43
C LEU A 564 15.66 16.02 -5.49
N PRO A 565 15.37 15.83 -4.19
CA PRO A 565 16.36 15.34 -3.24
C PRO A 565 16.70 13.86 -3.52
N LYS A 566 17.93 13.47 -3.17
CA LYS A 566 18.39 12.08 -3.32
C LYS A 566 17.70 11.18 -2.29
N GLN A 567 17.21 10.03 -2.72
CA GLN A 567 16.75 8.96 -1.84
C GLN A 567 17.88 7.99 -1.51
N ASP A 568 17.92 7.48 -0.27
CA ASP A 568 18.81 6.37 0.08
C ASP A 568 18.36 5.09 -0.62
N LYS A 569 19.07 4.75 -1.70
CA LYS A 569 18.78 3.56 -2.53
C LYS A 569 19.27 2.25 -1.92
N THR A 570 19.93 2.29 -0.75
CA THR A 570 20.40 1.08 -0.06
C THR A 570 19.29 0.41 0.75
N ILE A 571 18.25 1.14 1.14
CA ILE A 571 17.10 0.60 1.89
C ILE A 571 16.10 -0.02 0.92
N LYS A 572 15.93 -1.34 0.98
CA LYS A 572 15.03 -2.11 0.10
C LYS A 572 13.55 -1.78 0.29
N LEU A 573 13.15 -1.32 1.48
CA LEU A 573 11.76 -0.92 1.76
C LEU A 573 11.28 0.24 0.86
N THR A 574 12.21 1.04 0.32
CA THR A 574 11.91 2.12 -0.64
C THR A 574 11.44 1.63 -2.01
N GLY A 575 11.53 0.32 -2.29
CA GLY A 575 11.27 -0.24 -3.62
C GLY A 575 12.40 -0.03 -4.63
N SER A 576 13.47 0.69 -4.27
CA SER A 576 14.60 0.95 -5.15
C SER A 576 15.20 -0.33 -5.74
N LYS A 577 15.40 -0.34 -7.06
CA LYS A 577 15.93 -1.46 -7.87
C LYS A 577 15.05 -2.73 -7.87
N GLN A 578 13.82 -2.67 -7.35
CA GLN A 578 12.89 -3.79 -7.43
C GLN A 578 11.91 -3.61 -8.60
N LEU A 579 11.55 -4.72 -9.23
CA LEU A 579 10.69 -4.71 -10.42
C LEU A 579 9.32 -4.10 -10.08
N ARG A 580 8.94 -3.04 -10.79
CA ARG A 580 7.68 -2.30 -10.61
C ARG A 580 7.42 -1.85 -9.17
N ARG A 581 8.45 -1.51 -8.41
CA ARG A 581 8.31 -0.91 -7.08
C ARG A 581 8.74 0.55 -7.15
N ASN A 582 7.81 1.45 -6.83
CA ASN A 582 8.01 2.89 -6.72
C ASN A 582 6.77 3.51 -6.05
N GLU A 583 6.80 4.80 -5.75
CA GLU A 583 5.71 5.42 -5.00
C GLU A 583 4.33 5.36 -5.65
N VAL A 584 4.27 5.33 -6.99
CA VAL A 584 3.00 5.32 -7.74
C VAL A 584 2.40 3.94 -7.69
N PHE A 585 3.20 2.91 -7.95
CA PHE A 585 2.74 1.52 -7.97
C PHE A 585 2.59 0.90 -6.59
N ASP A 586 3.28 1.46 -5.59
CA ASP A 586 3.19 1.02 -4.20
C ASP A 586 2.19 1.87 -3.39
N ASN A 587 1.61 2.91 -4.03
CA ASN A 587 0.74 3.90 -3.41
C ASN A 587 1.33 4.48 -2.10
N LEU A 588 2.65 4.62 -2.04
CA LEU A 588 3.38 5.11 -0.87
C LEU A 588 4.79 5.57 -1.23
N ARG A 589 5.16 6.77 -0.80
CA ARG A 589 6.54 7.27 -0.84
C ARG A 589 7.22 7.04 0.50
N MET A 590 8.38 6.38 0.47
CA MET A 590 9.24 6.21 1.65
C MET A 590 10.35 7.26 1.65
N LEU A 591 10.26 8.21 2.59
CA LEU A 591 11.36 9.11 2.93
C LEU A 591 12.32 8.38 3.88
N THR A 592 13.58 8.77 3.89
CA THR A 592 14.65 8.14 4.68
C THR A 592 15.49 9.22 5.35
N THR A 593 15.71 9.09 6.65
CA THR A 593 16.60 9.94 7.44
C THR A 593 17.31 9.11 8.53
N LYS A 594 18.19 9.73 9.32
CA LYS A 594 19.00 9.10 10.35
C LYS A 594 18.85 9.84 11.68
N LEU A 595 18.29 9.17 12.67
CA LEU A 595 18.20 9.66 14.04
C LEU A 595 19.54 9.44 14.76
N HIS A 596 19.92 10.36 15.64
CA HIS A 596 21.13 10.27 16.45
C HIS A 596 20.75 10.04 17.92
N VAL A 597 20.91 8.79 18.36
CA VAL A 597 20.48 8.31 19.67
C VAL A 597 21.65 8.44 20.65
N LYS A 598 21.54 9.38 21.61
CA LYS A 598 22.62 9.68 22.57
C LYS A 598 22.70 8.70 23.74
N LYS A 599 21.58 8.08 24.11
CA LYS A 599 21.45 7.12 25.23
C LYS A 599 20.52 6.00 24.80
N ALA A 600 20.76 4.78 25.26
CA ALA A 600 19.80 3.68 25.09
C ALA A 600 18.60 3.88 26.03
N GLY A 601 17.41 3.47 25.60
CA GLY A 601 16.19 3.46 26.42
C GLY A 601 14.97 4.03 25.68
N MET A 602 14.08 4.63 26.46
CA MET A 602 12.88 5.28 25.95
C MET A 602 13.19 6.67 25.38
N HIS A 603 12.60 6.96 24.23
CA HIS A 603 12.71 8.24 23.54
C HIS A 603 11.36 8.75 23.06
N ARG A 604 11.28 10.06 22.87
CA ARG A 604 10.16 10.72 22.18
C ARG A 604 10.54 10.99 20.73
N LEU A 605 9.93 10.28 19.80
CA LEU A 605 10.05 10.61 18.37
C LEU A 605 8.95 11.62 18.01
N LYS A 606 9.36 12.79 17.52
CA LYS A 606 8.44 13.87 17.11
C LYS A 606 8.50 14.07 15.61
N LEU A 607 7.34 14.13 14.96
CA LEU A 607 7.21 14.42 13.54
C LEU A 607 6.38 15.69 13.32
N TYR A 608 7.00 16.72 12.74
CA TYR A 608 6.42 18.04 12.52
C TYR A 608 5.98 18.20 11.07
N MET A 609 4.79 18.78 10.86
CA MET A 609 4.35 19.19 9.53
C MET A 609 4.86 20.60 9.22
N ILE A 610 5.80 20.74 8.27
CA ILE A 610 6.38 22.03 7.89
C ILE A 610 5.59 22.66 6.73
N ASP A 611 5.41 21.90 5.64
CA ASP A 611 4.54 22.31 4.54
C ASP A 611 3.29 21.42 4.55
N PRO A 612 2.06 21.98 4.47
CA PRO A 612 0.84 21.17 4.45
C PRO A 612 0.72 20.39 3.14
N LYS A 613 -0.31 19.52 3.06
CA LYS A 613 -0.65 18.66 1.91
C LYS A 613 0.24 17.41 1.80
N ILE A 614 0.80 17.00 2.93
CA ILE A 614 1.44 15.70 3.12
C ILE A 614 0.48 14.85 3.95
N VAL A 615 0.35 13.58 3.57
CA VAL A 615 -0.46 12.59 4.29
C VAL A 615 0.45 11.50 4.79
N LEU A 616 0.58 11.38 6.11
CA LEU A 616 1.45 10.42 6.79
C LEU A 616 0.71 9.10 7.02
N GLU A 617 1.31 7.98 6.62
CA GLU A 617 0.75 6.65 6.83
C GLU A 617 1.45 5.89 7.96
N GLN A 618 2.79 5.85 7.95
CA GLN A 618 3.54 5.05 8.90
C GLN A 618 4.99 5.51 9.07
N LEU A 619 5.60 5.10 10.16
CA LEU A 619 7.04 5.21 10.42
C LEU A 619 7.64 3.80 10.53
N VAL A 620 8.85 3.60 10.03
CA VAL A 620 9.58 2.33 10.16
C VAL A 620 10.99 2.59 10.64
N LEU A 621 11.36 2.01 11.78
CA LEU A 621 12.70 2.11 12.34
C LEU A 621 13.47 0.82 12.11
N TYR A 622 14.80 0.92 12.00
CA TYR A 622 15.70 -0.20 11.70
C TYR A 622 15.29 -1.02 10.45
N PRO A 623 15.03 -0.39 9.29
CA PRO A 623 14.63 -1.11 8.09
C PRO A 623 15.62 -2.25 7.76
N ASP A 624 15.13 -3.48 7.61
CA ASP A 624 15.98 -4.67 7.51
C ASP A 624 16.03 -5.24 6.09
N ASN A 625 17.13 -4.92 5.40
CA ASN A 625 17.37 -5.40 4.04
C ASN A 625 17.54 -6.92 3.91
N ARG A 626 17.72 -7.65 5.02
CA ARG A 626 17.77 -9.12 5.04
C ARG A 626 16.38 -9.73 4.93
N TYR A 627 15.35 -9.04 5.40
CA TYR A 627 13.96 -9.50 5.38
C TYR A 627 13.05 -8.52 4.62
N PRO A 628 13.32 -8.23 3.33
CA PRO A 628 12.54 -7.25 2.58
C PRO A 628 11.06 -7.67 2.48
N SER A 629 10.17 -6.68 2.57
CA SER A 629 8.73 -6.85 2.39
C SER A 629 8.11 -5.60 1.77
N TYR A 630 6.85 -5.69 1.37
CA TYR A 630 6.11 -4.59 0.77
C TYR A 630 5.53 -3.62 1.83
N PHE A 631 5.01 -4.17 2.94
CA PHE A 631 4.41 -3.39 4.03
C PHE A 631 5.39 -3.04 5.15
N GLY A 632 6.54 -3.74 5.26
CA GLY A 632 7.39 -3.71 6.44
C GLY A 632 6.90 -4.67 7.53
N ALA A 633 7.65 -4.73 8.63
CA ALA A 633 7.28 -5.50 9.81
C ALA A 633 5.90 -5.04 10.37
N PRO A 634 5.02 -5.97 10.78
CA PRO A 634 3.76 -5.63 11.45
C PRO A 634 4.02 -4.79 12.70
N ALA A 635 3.14 -3.82 12.95
CA ALA A 635 3.22 -2.97 14.13
C ALA A 635 2.89 -3.76 15.39
N VAL A 636 3.69 -3.55 16.45
CA VAL A 636 3.44 -4.08 17.80
C VAL A 636 3.48 -2.90 18.77
N ARG A 637 2.33 -2.57 19.35
CA ARG A 637 2.19 -1.53 20.36
C ARG A 637 2.18 -2.17 21.75
N HIS A 638 3.18 -1.89 22.54
CA HIS A 638 3.26 -2.28 23.96
C HIS A 638 2.33 -1.38 24.76
N GLN A 639 1.59 -1.94 25.72
CA GLN A 639 0.60 -1.23 26.54
C GLN A 639 1.12 -0.99 27.96
#